data_AF-A0A6A5H2E2-F1
#
_entry.id   AF-A0A6A5H2E2-F1
#
_cell.length_a   1.000
_cell.length_b   1.000
_cell.length_c   1.000
_cell.angle_alpha   90.00
_cell.angle_beta   90.00
_cell.angle_gamma   90.00
#
_symmetry.space_group_name_H-M   'P 1'
#
loop_
_entity.id
_entity.type
_entity.pdbx_description
1 polymer ?
#
loop_
_entity_poly.entity_id
_entity_poly.type
_entity_poly.pdbx_seq_one_letter_code
_entity_poly.pdbx_strand_id
1 'polypeptide(L)'
;MSIKLHFLFFMGLAMASSRDAASSSLPKSIIKKIDSVTDHADYVSIDPHYSSLTKQIPNKIKGSTEDVGSSHLSSDIINRYRSFKESADNVGPSRLSTDIIHRYRSFKESANTTNHQTDPNHPPPTLHESMPSRRKRSISTNLSALSRLRRSSNDATFSTLQSHISALARVVTGVSLYNGLIDKSISSDQAITELMNLGSIQLKDLETFDNKKVDEFVKKLKKTSTEMNTKAEESEQQIVDLHTMKVLWSESGDLKTIPDKSRFDDLKFLKTLDLKVLEEFKVGTDSQKSLESLRSAAKSAVDAIGKTNALKTLKDMMSVHRFAQLVDYYFNSEVVNLRYPGVILSANILLVKEDFKELQELAVKPDSVFLTMKEIVSSSAKNKNARQHTSGFINGYNDLMQASKDSGDSWLQKALGSFVVADELSVFKEVEKEMKSLDNVWNSARNDNIKRSLHQAEQLETNTKTIKYESNSFDTMLSSFQNCQFPLHVESFKNDWVKLSNGLKKVNRKIETVYSISRFTEGRNGNASETLNYLKPHLQTLNHGQKVNEIAKGMMSGTDYHYLTNSIATDHEKFFNCLNDIKEDSNGFSAPAQLALDIRQLKNSTTFETDIATASSAVTGSSKHISTIRSKIEEITKSETGKKLVEFKELVKFSKPLGDSSEALSRVQKVLERKKELLYFVENGHLVEDVVELIPVSLAQFGVRKNWYGFDELSSKILNQLDKIQKWIDGLVKSEELDSYGSALEKLSGLGDVDLEMNRRLAAIDFLQQQIIRFNLQRPEIVKFKETISPLESLNLEFSKFDASLSTMSSTLTGLKNVGEKPVKSTTMAAGLIGEEKKLTARKDTVK
;
A
#
# COMPACT_ATOMS: atom_id res chain seq x y z
N MET A 1 -62.53 -0.83 -6.66
CA MET A 1 -63.36 -0.59 -7.86
C MET A 1 -62.44 -0.78 -9.06
N SER A 2 -62.20 -2.01 -9.52
CA SER A 2 -63.13 -2.95 -10.18
C SER A 2 -63.52 -2.52 -11.60
N ILE A 3 -62.88 -3.19 -12.57
CA ILE A 3 -63.36 -3.58 -13.92
C ILE A 3 -64.19 -2.53 -14.71
N LYS A 4 -63.56 -1.95 -15.75
CA LYS A 4 -64.05 -1.96 -17.15
C LYS A 4 -63.11 -1.21 -18.10
N LEU A 5 -62.29 -1.93 -18.87
CA LEU A 5 -62.37 -1.86 -20.34
C LEU A 5 -61.64 -3.06 -21.00
N HIS A 6 -62.40 -3.81 -21.79
CA HIS A 6 -61.97 -4.78 -22.80
C HIS A 6 -63.00 -4.66 -23.94
N PHE A 7 -62.71 -5.25 -25.10
CA PHE A 7 -63.49 -5.14 -26.35
C PHE A 7 -63.52 -3.74 -26.98
N LEU A 8 -62.58 -3.48 -27.88
CA LEU A 8 -62.88 -3.29 -29.31
C LEU A 8 -61.59 -3.14 -30.14
N PHE A 9 -60.98 -4.28 -30.54
CA PHE A 9 -60.70 -4.61 -31.96
C PHE A 9 -59.97 -5.96 -32.07
N PHE A 10 -60.65 -6.95 -32.64
CA PHE A 10 -60.05 -8.24 -33.02
C PHE A 10 -60.73 -8.65 -34.33
N MET A 11 -60.15 -8.29 -35.48
CA MET A 11 -60.40 -8.86 -36.83
C MET A 11 -59.54 -8.10 -37.85
N GLY A 12 -58.91 -8.84 -38.77
CA GLY A 12 -57.97 -8.29 -39.77
C GLY A 12 -57.13 -9.40 -40.40
N LEU A 13 -57.75 -10.22 -41.25
CA LEU A 13 -57.14 -11.42 -41.81
C LEU A 13 -56.19 -11.15 -42.99
N ALA A 14 -55.01 -11.78 -42.92
CA ALA A 14 -54.36 -12.62 -43.95
C ALA A 14 -54.10 -12.13 -45.41
N MET A 15 -53.02 -12.72 -45.97
CA MET A 15 -52.64 -12.87 -47.39
C MET A 15 -52.01 -11.68 -48.14
N ALA A 16 -50.73 -11.83 -48.50
CA ALA A 16 -50.16 -11.49 -49.82
C ALA A 16 -48.89 -12.32 -50.12
N SER A 17 -48.59 -12.52 -51.41
CA SER A 17 -47.44 -13.25 -52.05
C SER A 17 -46.08 -13.12 -51.33
N SER A 18 -45.15 -14.11 -51.25
CA SER A 18 -44.72 -15.24 -52.12
C SER A 18 -43.78 -14.87 -53.29
N ARG A 19 -42.83 -15.78 -53.61
CA ARG A 19 -41.77 -15.73 -54.67
C ARG A 19 -40.63 -14.71 -54.47
N ASP A 20 -39.38 -14.92 -54.91
CA ASP A 20 -38.60 -16.08 -55.41
C ASP A 20 -37.10 -15.77 -55.10
N ALA A 21 -36.26 -16.66 -54.57
CA ALA A 21 -35.51 -17.78 -55.17
C ALA A 21 -34.23 -17.40 -55.99
N ALA A 22 -33.09 -18.04 -55.65
CA ALA A 22 -31.79 -18.10 -56.37
C ALA A 22 -30.94 -16.81 -56.51
N SER A 23 -29.62 -16.83 -56.81
CA SER A 23 -28.52 -17.75 -56.42
C SER A 23 -27.13 -17.19 -56.86
N SER A 24 -26.04 -17.63 -56.22
CA SER A 24 -24.63 -17.39 -56.63
C SER A 24 -24.13 -15.91 -56.53
N SER A 25 -22.83 -15.56 -56.59
CA SER A 25 -21.58 -16.32 -56.81
C SER A 25 -20.36 -15.67 -56.10
N LEU A 26 -19.29 -16.45 -55.93
CA LEU A 26 -17.88 -16.03 -55.68
C LEU A 26 -17.12 -16.06 -57.03
N PRO A 27 -15.96 -15.37 -57.28
CA PRO A 27 -14.79 -15.37 -56.37
C PRO A 27 -13.76 -14.18 -56.40
N LYS A 28 -12.85 -14.23 -55.40
CA LYS A 28 -11.44 -13.75 -55.28
C LYS A 28 -10.74 -12.91 -56.40
N SER A 29 -10.15 -11.79 -55.98
CA SER A 29 -8.73 -11.37 -56.19
C SER A 29 -8.42 -10.20 -55.21
N ILE A 30 -7.31 -10.09 -54.44
CA ILE A 30 -5.85 -10.17 -54.64
C ILE A 30 -5.18 -8.82 -54.99
N ILE A 31 -4.58 -8.22 -53.95
CA ILE A 31 -3.44 -7.27 -53.91
C ILE A 31 -3.57 -5.91 -54.62
N LYS A 32 -3.48 -4.84 -53.82
CA LYS A 32 -2.47 -3.80 -54.03
C LYS A 32 -1.92 -3.25 -52.71
N LYS A 33 -0.61 -2.99 -52.70
CA LYS A 33 0.20 -2.51 -51.56
C LYS A 33 0.46 -1.01 -51.73
N ILE A 34 0.37 -0.25 -50.64
CA ILE A 34 1.06 1.04 -50.44
C ILE A 34 1.51 1.04 -48.97
N ASP A 35 2.73 1.48 -48.72
CA ASP A 35 3.32 1.58 -47.38
C ASP A 35 3.28 3.04 -46.90
N SER A 36 3.11 3.28 -45.59
CA SER A 36 3.46 4.55 -44.95
C SER A 36 3.95 4.31 -43.53
N VAL A 37 5.18 4.74 -43.25
CA VAL A 37 5.89 4.53 -41.99
C VAL A 37 5.56 5.62 -40.96
N THR A 38 5.28 5.21 -39.72
CA THR A 38 5.78 5.92 -38.52
C THR A 38 5.82 5.01 -37.29
N ASP A 39 7.04 4.59 -36.94
CA ASP A 39 7.66 4.36 -35.63
C ASP A 39 6.94 3.62 -34.47
N HIS A 40 7.72 2.77 -33.80
CA HIS A 40 7.38 2.10 -32.54
C HIS A 40 7.86 2.88 -31.32
N ALA A 41 7.27 2.59 -30.16
CA ALA A 41 7.91 2.72 -28.85
C ALA A 41 7.63 1.43 -28.06
N ASP A 42 8.68 0.80 -27.54
CA ASP A 42 8.67 -0.62 -27.19
C ASP A 42 7.88 -0.99 -25.92
N TYR A 43 7.17 -2.12 -25.99
CA TYR A 43 6.82 -2.93 -24.81
C TYR A 43 7.70 -4.17 -24.79
N VAL A 44 8.69 -4.20 -23.89
CA VAL A 44 9.63 -5.32 -23.76
C VAL A 44 8.98 -6.44 -22.96
N SER A 45 8.64 -7.54 -23.65
CA SER A 45 8.34 -8.83 -23.04
C SER A 45 9.53 -9.77 -23.23
N ILE A 46 9.99 -10.41 -22.15
CA ILE A 46 11.03 -11.46 -22.18
C ILE A 46 10.57 -12.60 -21.27
N ASP A 47 10.46 -13.80 -21.86
CA ASP A 47 10.01 -15.04 -21.24
C ASP A 47 11.24 -15.86 -20.70
N PRO A 48 11.24 -17.18 -20.44
CA PRO A 48 11.97 -17.70 -19.28
C PRO A 48 13.20 -18.54 -19.66
N HIS A 49 13.93 -19.04 -18.65
CA HIS A 49 14.52 -20.40 -18.56
C HIS A 49 15.69 -20.41 -17.56
N TYR A 50 15.68 -21.31 -16.56
CA TYR A 50 16.44 -22.58 -16.61
C TYR A 50 16.22 -23.40 -15.33
N SER A 51 16.75 -24.64 -15.28
CA SER A 51 16.55 -25.56 -14.16
C SER A 51 17.83 -26.30 -13.76
N SER A 52 17.83 -26.77 -12.51
CA SER A 52 18.66 -27.86 -11.97
C SER A 52 20.18 -27.66 -11.84
N LEU A 53 20.67 -27.84 -10.61
CA LEU A 53 21.95 -28.48 -10.31
C LEU A 53 21.89 -29.08 -8.89
N THR A 54 22.53 -30.23 -8.69
CA THR A 54 22.50 -31.03 -7.44
C THR A 54 23.88 -31.65 -7.16
N LYS A 55 24.07 -32.18 -5.93
CA LYS A 55 25.33 -32.65 -5.27
C LYS A 55 26.04 -31.51 -4.49
N GLN A 56 26.66 -31.71 -3.31
CA GLN A 56 26.97 -32.92 -2.52
C GLN A 56 27.15 -32.61 -0.99
N ILE A 57 26.54 -33.43 -0.10
CA ILE A 57 27.06 -34.19 1.09
C ILE A 57 28.44 -33.76 1.69
N PRO A 58 28.79 -33.81 3.04
CA PRO A 58 28.18 -34.50 4.22
C PRO A 58 28.16 -33.82 5.66
N ASN A 59 27.22 -34.27 6.52
CA ASN A 59 27.26 -34.72 7.96
C ASN A 59 28.19 -34.18 9.11
N LYS A 60 27.66 -34.38 10.36
CA LYS A 60 28.23 -34.30 11.74
C LYS A 60 28.15 -32.90 12.40
N ILE A 61 28.01 -32.71 13.73
CA ILE A 61 28.26 -33.54 14.95
C ILE A 61 26.95 -33.72 15.82
N LYS A 62 27.03 -34.41 16.98
CA LYS A 62 25.93 -34.98 17.80
C LYS A 62 26.15 -34.80 19.32
N GLY A 63 25.08 -34.59 20.12
CA GLY A 63 25.06 -34.61 21.61
C GLY A 63 24.86 -33.23 22.27
N SER A 64 24.36 -33.08 23.51
CA SER A 64 23.82 -34.08 24.47
C SER A 64 22.99 -33.45 25.61
N THR A 65 21.75 -33.92 25.78
CA THR A 65 20.99 -34.29 27.03
C THR A 65 21.08 -33.53 28.39
N GLU A 66 19.89 -33.31 28.98
CA GLU A 66 19.51 -33.47 30.42
C GLU A 66 19.91 -32.36 31.45
N ASP A 67 19.22 -32.12 32.60
CA ASP A 67 18.11 -32.86 33.25
C ASP A 67 17.10 -32.03 34.13
N VAL A 68 15.97 -32.68 34.50
CA VAL A 68 15.03 -32.59 35.66
C VAL A 68 14.88 -31.33 36.56
N GLY A 69 13.61 -31.04 36.95
CA GLY A 69 13.23 -30.31 38.18
C GLY A 69 11.70 -30.15 38.39
N SER A 70 11.13 -30.51 39.56
CA SER A 70 9.67 -30.60 39.82
C SER A 70 9.24 -29.99 41.17
N SER A 71 7.97 -29.53 41.32
CA SER A 71 7.37 -29.15 42.62
C SER A 71 5.83 -29.08 42.68
N HIS A 72 5.29 -29.19 43.89
CA HIS A 72 3.86 -29.18 44.30
C HIS A 72 3.74 -28.48 45.69
N LEU A 73 2.57 -28.16 46.28
CA LEU A 73 1.17 -28.46 45.95
C LEU A 73 0.39 -27.17 45.54
N SER A 74 -0.65 -26.57 46.15
CA SER A 74 -1.50 -26.84 47.35
C SER A 74 -2.93 -26.31 47.13
N SER A 75 -3.89 -26.68 48.00
CA SER A 75 -5.34 -26.68 47.72
C SER A 75 -6.18 -25.47 48.19
N ASP A 76 -5.62 -24.51 48.93
CA ASP A 76 -6.41 -23.50 49.69
C ASP A 76 -7.29 -22.55 48.85
N ILE A 77 -7.02 -22.40 47.56
CA ILE A 77 -7.77 -21.51 46.66
C ILE A 77 -9.20 -22.03 46.41
N ILE A 78 -9.40 -23.35 46.40
CA ILE A 78 -10.66 -23.99 45.96
C ILE A 78 -11.83 -23.65 46.89
N ASN A 79 -11.60 -23.57 48.20
CA ASN A 79 -12.68 -23.38 49.17
C ASN A 79 -13.22 -21.93 49.22
N ARG A 80 -12.43 -20.91 48.83
CA ARG A 80 -12.93 -19.53 48.73
C ARG A 80 -13.80 -19.28 47.49
N TYR A 81 -13.62 -20.07 46.43
CA TYR A 81 -14.37 -19.89 45.19
C TYR A 81 -15.84 -20.36 45.29
N ARG A 82 -16.14 -21.34 46.16
CA ARG A 82 -17.49 -21.89 46.35
C ARG A 82 -18.46 -20.85 46.95
N SER A 83 -18.04 -20.18 48.03
CA SER A 83 -18.81 -19.14 48.72
C SER A 83 -19.16 -17.92 47.86
N PHE A 84 -18.35 -17.60 46.83
CA PHE A 84 -18.64 -16.48 45.93
C PHE A 84 -19.73 -16.81 44.89
N LYS A 85 -19.90 -18.10 44.55
CA LYS A 85 -20.88 -18.53 43.54
C LYS A 85 -22.32 -18.51 44.07
N GLU A 86 -22.51 -19.01 45.30
CA GLU A 86 -23.83 -19.10 45.94
C GLU A 86 -24.51 -17.73 46.18
N SER A 87 -23.74 -16.64 46.15
CA SER A 87 -24.26 -15.27 46.26
C SER A 87 -24.66 -14.63 44.92
N ALA A 88 -24.46 -15.30 43.77
CA ALA A 88 -24.72 -14.74 42.44
C ALA A 88 -26.08 -15.15 41.85
N ASP A 89 -26.64 -16.30 42.26
CA ASP A 89 -27.80 -16.93 41.62
C ASP A 89 -29.17 -16.35 42.07
N ASN A 90 -29.20 -15.19 42.75
CA ASN A 90 -30.36 -14.69 43.52
C ASN A 90 -30.87 -13.26 43.18
N VAL A 91 -30.74 -12.79 41.93
CA VAL A 91 -31.49 -11.61 41.44
C VAL A 91 -32.01 -11.83 40.01
N GLY A 92 -33.33 -11.71 39.83
CA GLY A 92 -34.01 -11.89 38.53
C GLY A 92 -34.03 -10.64 37.63
N PRO A 93 -34.35 -10.80 36.33
CA PRO A 93 -34.11 -9.76 35.31
C PRO A 93 -35.25 -8.73 35.18
N SER A 94 -35.14 -7.58 35.85
CA SER A 94 -35.74 -6.32 35.35
C SER A 94 -35.12 -5.07 36.00
N ARG A 95 -35.22 -3.92 35.31
CA ARG A 95 -34.89 -2.55 35.77
C ARG A 95 -33.42 -2.28 36.14
N LEU A 96 -32.62 -1.82 35.16
CA LEU A 96 -31.43 -1.01 35.47
C LEU A 96 -31.86 0.33 36.07
N SER A 97 -31.12 0.81 37.09
CA SER A 97 -31.33 2.10 37.76
C SER A 97 -30.12 3.03 37.58
N THR A 98 -30.37 4.34 37.69
CA THR A 98 -29.47 5.45 37.31
C THR A 98 -28.16 5.52 38.13
N ASP A 99 -28.07 4.85 39.28
CA ASP A 99 -26.92 4.95 40.21
C ASP A 99 -25.58 4.53 39.60
N ILE A 100 -25.58 3.59 38.64
CA ILE A 100 -24.36 3.17 37.92
C ILE A 100 -23.77 4.35 37.14
N ILE A 101 -24.62 5.20 36.55
CA ILE A 101 -24.21 6.37 35.76
C ILE A 101 -23.62 7.44 36.68
N HIS A 102 -24.18 7.64 37.88
CA HIS A 102 -23.64 8.62 38.84
C HIS A 102 -22.29 8.18 39.44
N ARG A 103 -22.11 6.90 39.77
CA ARG A 103 -20.82 6.38 40.24
C ARG A 103 -19.73 6.46 39.17
N TYR A 104 -20.07 6.21 37.90
CA TYR A 104 -19.13 6.36 36.79
C TYR A 104 -18.71 7.82 36.56
N ARG A 105 -19.62 8.79 36.77
CA ARG A 105 -19.31 10.23 36.64
C ARG A 105 -18.32 10.72 37.71
N SER A 106 -18.55 10.36 38.97
CA SER A 106 -17.66 10.68 40.11
C SER A 106 -16.24 10.09 39.96
N PHE A 107 -16.11 8.91 39.34
CA PHE A 107 -14.81 8.31 39.03
C PHE A 107 -14.05 9.04 37.90
N LYS A 108 -14.74 9.78 37.03
CA LYS A 108 -14.12 10.52 35.91
C LYS A 108 -13.62 11.91 36.32
N GLU A 109 -14.28 12.54 37.29
CA GLU A 109 -13.94 13.90 37.78
C GLU A 109 -12.73 13.90 38.72
N SER A 110 -12.44 12.78 39.39
CA SER A 110 -11.28 12.62 40.30
C SER A 110 -9.94 12.32 39.60
N ALA A 111 -9.90 12.33 38.26
CA ALA A 111 -8.72 11.96 37.46
C ALA A 111 -7.92 13.13 36.86
N ASN A 112 -8.42 14.37 36.92
CA ASN A 112 -7.82 15.53 36.24
C ASN A 112 -7.77 16.78 37.14
N THR A 113 -6.68 16.99 37.87
CA THR A 113 -6.03 18.31 38.08
C THR A 113 -4.79 18.17 38.96
N THR A 114 -3.72 18.89 38.62
CA THR A 114 -2.60 19.18 39.50
C THR A 114 -2.11 20.60 39.24
N ASN A 115 -2.20 21.47 40.24
CA ASN A 115 -1.48 22.74 40.32
C ASN A 115 -1.13 22.98 41.79
N HIS A 116 0.07 23.51 42.06
CA HIS A 116 0.56 23.77 43.41
C HIS A 116 0.21 25.19 43.88
N GLN A 117 -0.13 25.32 45.16
CA GLN A 117 0.31 26.46 45.97
C GLN A 117 0.36 26.10 47.46
N THR A 118 1.07 26.94 48.22
CA THR A 118 1.43 26.83 49.66
C THR A 118 0.24 27.24 50.56
N ASP A 119 0.24 27.18 51.89
CA ASP A 119 1.36 27.22 52.86
C ASP A 119 1.09 26.41 54.19
N PRO A 120 1.39 26.83 55.44
CA PRO A 120 2.22 26.01 56.33
C PRO A 120 1.49 25.38 57.54
N ASN A 121 2.12 24.38 58.19
CA ASN A 121 2.48 24.39 59.63
C ASN A 121 3.09 23.05 60.15
N HIS A 122 4.28 23.15 60.75
CA HIS A 122 4.86 22.21 61.75
C HIS A 122 5.26 20.76 61.33
N PRO A 123 6.11 20.04 62.12
CA PRO A 123 7.28 19.33 61.57
C PRO A 123 7.37 17.80 61.92
N PRO A 124 8.40 17.06 61.45
CA PRO A 124 8.40 15.58 61.41
C PRO A 124 9.10 14.90 62.61
N PRO A 125 9.14 13.54 62.63
CA PRO A 125 10.47 12.91 62.72
C PRO A 125 10.72 11.66 61.84
N THR A 126 11.90 11.68 61.18
CA THR A 126 12.90 10.59 60.98
C THR A 126 12.62 9.26 60.24
N LEU A 127 13.41 9.04 59.16
CA LEU A 127 14.36 7.91 58.86
C LEU A 127 13.88 6.42 59.00
N HIS A 128 14.29 5.43 58.17
CA HIS A 128 15.30 5.35 57.10
C HIS A 128 15.00 4.24 56.05
N GLU A 129 15.72 4.28 54.92
CA GLU A 129 16.17 3.15 54.06
C GLU A 129 15.23 2.24 53.20
N SER A 130 15.50 2.31 51.88
CA SER A 130 15.58 1.19 50.90
C SER A 130 14.35 0.68 50.10
N MET A 131 14.66 0.31 48.85
CA MET A 131 13.88 -0.06 47.65
C MET A 131 12.86 -1.24 47.77
N PRO A 132 12.07 -1.57 46.71
CA PRO A 132 11.38 -0.72 45.74
C PRO A 132 9.86 -1.07 45.63
N SER A 133 9.03 -0.14 45.14
CA SER A 133 7.57 -0.33 45.07
C SER A 133 7.11 -1.32 43.98
N ARG A 134 6.88 -2.58 44.38
CA ARG A 134 6.41 -3.69 43.51
C ARG A 134 4.96 -3.46 43.05
N ARG A 135 4.79 -2.72 41.95
CA ARG A 135 3.50 -2.29 41.36
C ARG A 135 2.51 -3.45 41.21
N LYS A 136 1.29 -3.30 41.73
CA LYS A 136 0.22 -4.31 41.68
C LYS A 136 -0.09 -4.69 40.22
N ARG A 137 -0.08 -5.99 39.89
CA ARG A 137 -0.56 -6.50 38.60
C ARG A 137 -2.08 -6.44 38.54
N SER A 138 -2.64 -5.49 37.79
CA SER A 138 -3.94 -5.67 37.14
C SER A 138 -3.78 -6.66 35.96
N ILE A 139 -4.87 -7.36 35.62
CA ILE A 139 -4.83 -8.43 34.61
C ILE A 139 -4.94 -7.83 33.20
N SER A 140 -3.83 -7.83 32.46
CA SER A 140 -3.77 -7.58 31.02
C SER A 140 -2.75 -8.54 30.38
N THR A 141 -3.22 -9.75 30.09
CA THR A 141 -2.38 -10.89 29.68
C THR A 141 -2.25 -11.07 28.17
N ASN A 142 -3.14 -10.46 27.35
CA ASN A 142 -3.12 -10.62 25.89
C ASN A 142 -2.25 -9.58 25.14
N LEU A 143 -1.84 -8.49 25.79
CA LEU A 143 -0.95 -7.46 25.19
C LEU A 143 0.51 -7.61 25.64
N SER A 144 0.77 -8.20 26.80
CA SER A 144 2.10 -8.28 27.42
C SER A 144 3.03 -9.36 26.85
N ALA A 145 2.55 -10.24 25.97
CA ALA A 145 3.37 -11.20 25.23
C ALA A 145 4.02 -10.59 23.97
N LEU A 146 3.30 -9.70 23.27
CA LEU A 146 3.76 -9.07 22.02
C LEU A 146 4.91 -8.06 22.20
N SER A 147 5.20 -7.67 23.44
CA SER A 147 6.32 -6.80 23.82
C SER A 147 7.60 -7.57 24.20
N ARG A 148 7.63 -8.90 24.00
CA ARG A 148 8.81 -9.75 24.22
C ARG A 148 9.16 -10.66 23.03
N LEU A 149 8.99 -10.14 21.81
CA LEU A 149 9.87 -10.54 20.72
C LEU A 149 11.30 -10.18 21.15
N ARG A 150 12.10 -11.19 21.51
CA ARG A 150 13.52 -11.01 21.77
C ARG A 150 14.16 -10.69 20.43
N ARG A 151 14.90 -9.59 20.35
CA ARG A 151 15.67 -9.20 19.17
C ARG A 151 16.42 -10.39 18.58
N SER A 152 16.44 -10.51 17.25
CA SER A 152 17.35 -11.44 16.58
C SER A 152 18.80 -11.12 16.96
N SER A 153 19.72 -12.07 16.82
CA SER A 153 21.15 -11.83 17.08
C SER A 153 21.70 -10.64 16.30
N ASN A 154 21.12 -10.38 15.13
CA ASN A 154 21.58 -9.38 14.18
C ASN A 154 20.74 -8.09 14.18
N ASP A 155 19.62 -8.01 14.93
CA ASP A 155 18.88 -6.75 15.08
C ASP A 155 19.76 -5.68 15.74
N ALA A 156 20.66 -6.09 16.63
CA ALA A 156 21.69 -5.21 17.20
C ALA A 156 22.68 -4.74 16.12
N THR A 157 23.17 -5.66 15.28
CA THR A 157 24.06 -5.36 14.14
C THR A 157 23.40 -4.40 13.15
N PHE A 158 22.13 -4.63 12.80
CA PHE A 158 21.33 -3.74 11.96
C PHE A 158 21.15 -2.37 12.61
N SER A 159 20.84 -2.31 13.92
CA SER A 159 20.70 -1.04 14.64
C SER A 159 22.00 -0.24 14.66
N THR A 160 23.15 -0.89 14.86
CA THR A 160 24.48 -0.28 14.78
C THR A 160 24.77 0.25 13.37
N LEU A 161 24.60 -0.59 12.34
CA LEU A 161 24.78 -0.21 10.93
C LEU A 161 23.90 0.99 10.55
N GLN A 162 22.61 0.95 10.88
CA GLN A 162 21.66 2.02 10.61
C GLN A 162 22.04 3.31 11.33
N SER A 163 22.38 3.25 12.63
CA SER A 163 22.80 4.42 13.40
C SER A 163 24.07 5.04 12.82
N HIS A 164 25.09 4.23 12.54
CA HIS A 164 26.39 4.68 12.03
C HIS A 164 26.28 5.29 10.62
N ILE A 165 25.59 4.63 9.69
CA ILE A 165 25.39 5.15 8.33
C ILE A 165 24.50 6.40 8.32
N SER A 166 23.43 6.46 9.14
CA SER A 166 22.61 7.67 9.22
C SER A 166 23.35 8.85 9.85
N ALA A 167 24.15 8.65 10.90
CA ALA A 167 24.98 9.70 11.50
C ALA A 167 26.02 10.24 10.50
N LEU A 168 26.73 9.34 9.84
CA LEU A 168 27.71 9.68 8.79
C LEU A 168 27.04 10.44 7.64
N ALA A 169 25.88 10.00 7.16
CA ALA A 169 25.15 10.65 6.08
C ALA A 169 24.74 12.09 6.46
N ARG A 170 24.17 12.31 7.67
CA ARG A 170 23.83 13.67 8.13
C ARG A 170 25.04 14.59 8.17
N VAL A 171 26.18 14.13 8.71
CA VAL A 171 27.40 14.92 8.83
C VAL A 171 27.99 15.28 7.46
N VAL A 172 28.16 14.29 6.57
CA VAL A 172 28.67 14.52 5.20
C VAL A 172 27.73 15.44 4.41
N THR A 173 26.43 15.25 4.53
CA THR A 173 25.42 16.12 3.89
C THR A 173 25.44 17.54 4.45
N GLY A 174 25.58 17.76 5.76
CA GLY A 174 25.63 19.09 6.35
C GLY A 174 26.84 19.92 5.89
N VAL A 175 28.01 19.28 5.80
CA VAL A 175 29.22 19.92 5.26
C VAL A 175 29.10 20.19 3.76
N SER A 176 28.51 19.27 3.01
CA SER A 176 28.22 19.45 1.57
C SER A 176 27.24 20.58 1.31
N LEU A 177 26.20 20.71 2.15
CA LEU A 177 25.21 21.79 2.07
C LEU A 177 25.85 23.15 2.35
N TYR A 178 26.65 23.28 3.40
CA TYR A 178 27.33 24.56 3.71
C TYR A 178 28.23 25.00 2.55
N ASN A 179 29.05 24.07 2.03
CA ASN A 179 29.97 24.38 0.93
C ASN A 179 29.23 24.80 -0.35
N GLY A 180 28.16 24.09 -0.72
CA GLY A 180 27.34 24.43 -1.88
C GLY A 180 26.56 25.74 -1.75
N LEU A 181 26.24 26.18 -0.52
CA LEU A 181 25.66 27.51 -0.26
C LEU A 181 26.72 28.62 -0.35
N ILE A 182 27.98 28.34 0.00
CA ILE A 182 29.10 29.28 -0.07
C ILE A 182 29.56 29.50 -1.52
N ASP A 183 29.77 28.42 -2.28
CA ASP A 183 30.17 28.49 -3.70
C ASP A 183 29.01 28.75 -4.67
N LYS A 184 27.77 28.67 -4.16
CA LYS A 184 26.49 28.86 -4.86
C LYS A 184 26.12 27.76 -5.86
N SER A 185 26.73 26.56 -5.75
CA SER A 185 26.26 25.36 -6.45
C SER A 185 24.90 24.85 -5.93
N ILE A 186 24.48 25.33 -4.74
CA ILE A 186 23.16 25.13 -4.15
C ILE A 186 22.56 26.51 -3.88
N SER A 187 21.39 26.81 -4.45
CA SER A 187 20.65 28.03 -4.10
C SER A 187 19.90 27.87 -2.77
N SER A 188 19.66 28.98 -2.07
CA SER A 188 18.83 29.01 -0.87
C SER A 188 17.46 28.35 -1.09
N ASP A 189 16.86 28.59 -2.26
CA ASP A 189 15.52 28.10 -2.59
C ASP A 189 15.50 26.58 -2.81
N GLN A 190 16.53 26.00 -3.44
CA GLN A 190 16.71 24.54 -3.52
C GLN A 190 16.91 23.93 -2.12
N ALA A 191 17.76 24.54 -1.29
CA ALA A 191 18.02 24.06 0.06
C ALA A 191 16.74 24.04 0.91
N ILE A 192 15.94 25.11 0.88
CA ILE A 192 14.64 25.15 1.58
C ILE A 192 13.69 24.10 1.01
N THR A 193 13.61 23.95 -0.32
CA THR A 193 12.68 23.01 -0.98
C THR A 193 12.95 21.56 -0.56
N GLU A 194 14.22 21.13 -0.51
CA GLU A 194 14.56 19.78 -0.05
C GLU A 194 14.42 19.62 1.48
N LEU A 195 14.88 20.59 2.28
CA LEU A 195 14.82 20.53 3.75
C LEU A 195 13.39 20.58 4.30
N MET A 196 12.48 21.25 3.60
CA MET A 196 11.05 21.28 3.91
C MET A 196 10.26 20.15 3.22
N ASN A 197 10.93 19.22 2.53
CA ASN A 197 10.34 18.08 1.79
C ASN A 197 9.19 18.48 0.84
N LEU A 198 9.33 19.58 0.10
CA LEU A 198 8.23 20.22 -0.65
C LEU A 198 7.76 19.50 -1.93
N GLY A 199 8.20 18.27 -2.19
CA GLY A 199 7.73 17.52 -3.36
C GLY A 199 8.13 18.19 -4.68
N SER A 200 7.24 18.21 -5.65
CA SER A 200 7.47 18.79 -6.98
C SER A 200 7.26 20.31 -7.07
N ILE A 201 6.80 20.98 -6.01
CA ILE A 201 6.50 22.42 -6.03
C ILE A 201 7.71 23.28 -5.64
N GLN A 202 7.76 24.49 -6.20
CA GLN A 202 8.77 25.50 -5.91
C GLN A 202 8.27 26.47 -4.83
N LEU A 203 9.18 27.19 -4.17
CA LEU A 203 8.81 28.23 -3.20
C LEU A 203 7.95 29.33 -3.82
N LYS A 204 8.15 29.60 -5.11
CA LYS A 204 7.32 30.56 -5.87
C LYS A 204 5.85 30.14 -5.91
N ASP A 205 5.56 28.83 -5.98
CA ASP A 205 4.18 28.32 -6.01
C ASP A 205 3.46 28.51 -4.67
N LEU A 206 4.23 28.67 -3.58
CA LEU A 206 3.74 29.07 -2.24
C LEU A 206 3.56 30.59 -2.15
N GLU A 207 4.49 31.36 -2.74
CA GLU A 207 4.48 32.84 -2.73
C GLU A 207 3.39 33.42 -3.66
N THR A 208 3.02 32.74 -4.75
CA THR A 208 1.99 33.16 -5.71
C THR A 208 0.72 32.31 -5.65
N PHE A 209 0.48 31.58 -4.56
CA PHE A 209 -0.71 30.73 -4.39
C PHE A 209 -2.00 31.56 -4.36
N ASP A 210 -2.97 31.20 -5.21
CA ASP A 210 -4.24 31.92 -5.35
C ASP A 210 -5.39 31.14 -4.70
N ASN A 211 -5.68 31.48 -3.45
CA ASN A 211 -6.74 30.85 -2.67
C ASN A 211 -8.14 31.04 -3.27
N LYS A 212 -8.37 32.09 -4.08
CA LYS A 212 -9.68 32.36 -4.68
C LYS A 212 -10.05 31.30 -5.72
N LYS A 213 -9.08 30.87 -6.54
CA LYS A 213 -9.29 29.80 -7.53
C LYS A 213 -9.70 28.48 -6.86
N VAL A 214 -9.11 28.18 -5.70
CA VAL A 214 -9.46 27.01 -4.88
C VAL A 214 -10.90 27.15 -4.38
N ASP A 215 -11.22 28.26 -3.70
CA ASP A 215 -12.54 28.52 -3.14
C ASP A 215 -13.64 28.51 -4.21
N GLU A 216 -13.38 29.05 -5.40
CA GLU A 216 -14.30 29.07 -6.54
C GLU A 216 -14.54 27.67 -7.11
N PHE A 217 -13.48 26.87 -7.32
CA PHE A 217 -13.62 25.50 -7.84
C PHE A 217 -14.30 24.55 -6.84
N VAL A 218 -13.96 24.64 -5.54
CA VAL A 218 -14.62 23.89 -4.47
C VAL A 218 -16.13 24.16 -4.45
N LYS A 219 -16.53 25.43 -4.52
CA LYS A 219 -17.95 25.82 -4.58
C LYS A 219 -18.62 25.32 -5.86
N LYS A 220 -17.92 25.29 -7.00
CA LYS A 220 -18.46 24.76 -8.26
C LYS A 220 -18.71 23.25 -8.17
N LEU A 221 -17.73 22.46 -7.68
CA LEU A 221 -17.90 21.02 -7.39
C LEU A 221 -19.09 20.78 -6.45
N LYS A 222 -19.22 21.58 -5.39
CA LYS A 222 -20.29 21.45 -4.40
C LYS A 222 -21.67 21.76 -4.98
N LYS A 223 -21.78 22.79 -5.83
CA LYS A 223 -23.00 23.17 -6.54
C LYS A 223 -23.48 22.05 -7.47
N THR A 224 -22.62 21.58 -8.37
CA THR A 224 -22.93 20.47 -9.30
C THR A 224 -23.36 19.21 -8.54
N SER A 225 -22.66 18.84 -7.47
CA SER A 225 -23.06 17.73 -6.58
C SER A 225 -24.49 17.83 -6.01
N THR A 226 -25.02 19.06 -5.84
CA THR A 226 -26.39 19.27 -5.37
C THR A 226 -27.43 19.34 -6.49
N GLU A 227 -27.04 19.72 -7.70
CA GLU A 227 -27.94 19.98 -8.85
C GLU A 227 -28.10 18.78 -9.80
N MET A 228 -27.08 17.91 -9.91
CA MET A 228 -27.10 16.70 -10.75
C MET A 228 -28.26 15.75 -10.47
N ASN A 229 -28.71 15.03 -11.50
CA ASN A 229 -29.90 14.21 -11.45
C ASN A 229 -29.70 12.89 -10.69
N THR A 230 -30.66 12.51 -9.84
CA THR A 230 -30.64 11.23 -9.10
C THR A 230 -31.16 10.04 -9.91
N LYS A 231 -31.75 10.27 -11.08
CA LYS A 231 -32.22 9.19 -11.98
C LYS A 231 -31.15 8.74 -12.98
N ALA A 232 -30.09 9.52 -13.18
CA ALA A 232 -28.96 9.18 -14.02
C ALA A 232 -27.99 8.19 -13.33
N GLU A 233 -27.89 8.27 -12.01
CA GLU A 233 -26.97 7.51 -11.14
C GLU A 233 -26.94 6.00 -11.40
N GLU A 234 -28.12 5.36 -11.62
CA GLU A 234 -28.21 3.92 -11.91
C GLU A 234 -27.61 3.57 -13.28
N SER A 235 -27.93 4.34 -14.32
CA SER A 235 -27.43 4.12 -15.68
C SER A 235 -25.95 4.46 -15.81
N GLU A 236 -25.45 5.45 -15.06
CA GLU A 236 -24.02 5.74 -14.95
C GLU A 236 -23.25 4.60 -14.26
N GLN A 237 -23.80 4.01 -13.19
CA GLN A 237 -23.20 2.85 -12.55
C GLN A 237 -23.12 1.68 -13.55
N GLN A 238 -24.18 1.41 -14.31
CA GLN A 238 -24.18 0.38 -15.37
C GLN A 238 -23.16 0.69 -16.49
N ILE A 239 -22.94 1.96 -16.83
CA ILE A 239 -21.92 2.43 -17.80
C ILE A 239 -20.49 2.18 -17.27
N VAL A 240 -20.23 2.55 -16.00
CA VAL A 240 -18.96 2.24 -15.31
C VAL A 240 -18.74 0.73 -15.22
N ASP A 241 -19.81 -0.05 -15.05
CA ASP A 241 -19.71 -1.49 -14.88
C ASP A 241 -19.37 -2.23 -16.18
N LEU A 242 -19.96 -1.85 -17.32
CA LEU A 242 -19.55 -2.35 -18.64
C LEU A 242 -18.06 -2.10 -18.93
N HIS A 243 -17.57 -0.89 -18.63
CA HIS A 243 -16.15 -0.57 -18.78
C HIS A 243 -15.27 -1.37 -17.81
N THR A 244 -15.68 -1.50 -16.55
CA THR A 244 -14.89 -2.24 -15.57
C THR A 244 -14.82 -3.74 -15.92
N MET A 245 -15.86 -4.33 -16.53
CA MET A 245 -15.80 -5.69 -17.08
C MET A 245 -14.78 -5.81 -18.22
N LYS A 246 -14.73 -4.83 -19.13
CA LYS A 246 -13.75 -4.76 -20.23
C LYS A 246 -12.31 -4.78 -19.72
N VAL A 247 -12.01 -3.95 -18.70
CA VAL A 247 -10.67 -3.88 -18.08
C VAL A 247 -10.35 -5.16 -17.30
N LEU A 248 -11.27 -5.67 -16.49
CA LEU A 248 -11.06 -6.91 -15.74
C LEU A 248 -10.83 -8.11 -16.67
N TRP A 249 -11.47 -8.15 -17.84
CA TRP A 249 -11.25 -9.22 -18.82
C TRP A 249 -9.86 -9.16 -19.46
N SER A 250 -9.40 -7.97 -19.88
CA SER A 250 -8.08 -7.81 -20.49
C SER A 250 -6.93 -8.11 -19.52
N GLU A 251 -7.10 -7.80 -18.22
CA GLU A 251 -6.19 -8.24 -17.14
C GLU A 251 -6.30 -9.74 -16.82
N SER A 252 -7.49 -10.34 -17.01
CA SER A 252 -7.74 -11.74 -16.63
C SER A 252 -7.01 -12.74 -17.51
N GLY A 253 -6.92 -12.44 -18.81
CA GLY A 253 -6.30 -13.29 -19.81
C GLY A 253 -7.25 -14.36 -20.39
N ASP A 254 -6.74 -15.04 -21.41
CA ASP A 254 -7.50 -15.93 -22.29
C ASP A 254 -7.84 -17.29 -21.62
N LEU A 255 -9.10 -17.74 -21.72
CA LEU A 255 -9.53 -19.06 -21.20
C LEU A 255 -8.98 -20.25 -22.01
N LYS A 256 -8.28 -20.01 -23.13
CA LYS A 256 -7.39 -21.01 -23.75
C LYS A 256 -6.27 -21.48 -22.79
N THR A 257 -6.05 -20.79 -21.67
CA THR A 257 -5.16 -21.22 -20.57
C THR A 257 -5.77 -22.24 -19.60
N ILE A 258 -7.08 -22.51 -19.65
CA ILE A 258 -7.73 -23.51 -18.78
C ILE A 258 -7.04 -24.87 -18.98
N PRO A 259 -6.51 -25.50 -17.91
CA PRO A 259 -5.94 -26.83 -17.99
C PRO A 259 -6.97 -27.87 -18.45
N ASP A 260 -6.58 -28.78 -19.35
CA ASP A 260 -7.43 -29.84 -19.86
C ASP A 260 -7.94 -30.81 -18.76
N LYS A 261 -8.87 -31.71 -19.11
CA LYS A 261 -9.48 -32.65 -18.15
C LYS A 261 -8.45 -33.52 -17.41
N SER A 262 -7.34 -33.92 -18.04
CA SER A 262 -6.28 -34.70 -17.38
C SER A 262 -5.50 -33.83 -16.40
N ARG A 263 -5.22 -32.57 -16.76
CA ARG A 263 -4.52 -31.64 -15.88
C ARG A 263 -5.38 -31.14 -14.73
N PHE A 264 -6.67 -30.86 -14.96
CA PHE A 264 -7.64 -30.54 -13.91
C PHE A 264 -7.78 -31.70 -12.91
N ASP A 265 -7.71 -32.94 -13.41
CA ASP A 265 -7.74 -34.14 -12.57
C ASP A 265 -6.52 -34.28 -11.63
N ASP A 266 -5.38 -33.60 -11.87
CA ASP A 266 -4.28 -33.52 -10.89
C ASP A 266 -4.77 -32.94 -9.54
N LEU A 267 -5.79 -32.06 -9.54
CA LEU A 267 -6.37 -31.50 -8.31
C LEU A 267 -7.10 -32.57 -7.46
N LYS A 268 -7.43 -33.75 -8.01
CA LYS A 268 -8.02 -34.87 -7.24
C LYS A 268 -7.08 -35.33 -6.12
N PHE A 269 -5.76 -35.21 -6.28
CA PHE A 269 -4.77 -35.46 -5.24
C PHE A 269 -5.04 -34.67 -3.95
N LEU A 270 -5.57 -33.44 -4.07
CA LEU A 270 -5.84 -32.58 -2.92
C LEU A 270 -7.00 -33.09 -2.06
N LYS A 271 -7.84 -34.00 -2.57
CA LYS A 271 -8.89 -34.70 -1.80
C LYS A 271 -8.31 -35.76 -0.83
N THR A 272 -7.06 -36.18 -1.04
CA THR A 272 -6.36 -37.24 -0.29
C THR A 272 -5.05 -36.76 0.34
N LEU A 273 -4.58 -35.55 0.05
CA LEU A 273 -3.43 -34.92 0.70
C LEU A 273 -3.63 -34.85 2.22
N ASP A 274 -2.72 -35.48 2.97
CA ASP A 274 -2.71 -35.41 4.43
C ASP A 274 -1.93 -34.18 4.91
N LEU A 275 -2.66 -33.17 5.38
CA LEU A 275 -2.13 -32.02 6.10
C LEU A 275 -2.46 -32.06 7.59
N LYS A 276 -2.95 -33.18 8.14
CA LYS A 276 -3.52 -33.24 9.49
C LYS A 276 -2.58 -32.73 10.57
N VAL A 277 -1.29 -33.07 10.49
CA VAL A 277 -0.26 -32.62 11.43
C VAL A 277 -0.06 -31.09 11.40
N LEU A 278 -0.39 -30.44 10.28
CA LEU A 278 -0.34 -28.99 10.10
C LEU A 278 -1.67 -28.31 10.48
N GLU A 279 -2.80 -28.82 9.98
CA GLU A 279 -4.15 -28.25 10.20
C GLU A 279 -4.67 -28.45 11.63
N GLU A 280 -4.16 -29.45 12.36
CA GLU A 280 -4.46 -29.67 13.79
C GLU A 280 -3.30 -29.23 14.71
N PHE A 281 -2.27 -28.58 14.16
CA PHE A 281 -1.05 -28.25 14.87
C PHE A 281 -1.29 -27.34 16.07
N LYS A 282 -0.66 -27.69 17.20
CA LYS A 282 -0.65 -26.89 18.43
C LYS A 282 0.77 -26.84 18.97
N VAL A 283 1.22 -25.64 19.36
CA VAL A 283 2.52 -25.46 20.02
C VAL A 283 2.48 -26.17 21.37
N GLY A 284 3.37 -27.15 21.56
CA GLY A 284 3.56 -27.85 22.82
C GLY A 284 4.37 -27.04 23.83
N THR A 285 4.55 -27.59 25.03
CA THR A 285 5.40 -27.00 26.08
C THR A 285 6.86 -26.89 25.64
N ASP A 286 7.37 -27.90 24.93
CA ASP A 286 8.65 -27.87 24.24
C ASP A 286 8.50 -27.18 22.87
N SER A 287 9.08 -25.99 22.74
CA SER A 287 9.09 -25.23 21.49
C SER A 287 10.05 -25.81 20.43
N GLN A 288 11.15 -26.45 20.81
CA GLN A 288 12.12 -27.03 19.87
C GLN A 288 11.50 -28.24 19.17
N LYS A 289 10.97 -29.20 19.95
CA LYS A 289 10.29 -30.38 19.42
C LYS A 289 9.02 -30.02 18.64
N SER A 290 8.33 -28.94 19.03
CA SER A 290 7.20 -28.40 18.26
C SER A 290 7.64 -27.87 16.89
N LEU A 291 8.77 -27.13 16.83
CA LEU A 291 9.32 -26.61 15.57
C LEU A 291 9.83 -27.74 14.66
N GLU A 292 10.48 -28.77 15.21
CA GLU A 292 10.98 -29.92 14.46
C GLU A 292 9.83 -30.76 13.88
N SER A 293 8.76 -30.98 14.65
CA SER A 293 7.53 -31.61 14.16
C SER A 293 6.90 -30.80 13.02
N LEU A 294 6.81 -29.48 13.19
CA LEU A 294 6.27 -28.57 12.17
C LEU A 294 7.12 -28.58 10.88
N ARG A 295 8.44 -28.54 11.02
CA ARG A 295 9.42 -28.63 9.90
C ARG A 295 9.23 -29.93 9.13
N SER A 296 9.17 -31.07 9.84
CA SER A 296 9.03 -32.40 9.22
C SER A 296 7.69 -32.55 8.49
N ALA A 297 6.60 -32.05 9.08
CA ALA A 297 5.27 -32.11 8.48
C ALA A 297 5.14 -31.19 7.25
N ALA A 298 5.64 -29.95 7.34
CA ALA A 298 5.61 -29.00 6.22
C ALA A 298 6.47 -29.48 5.05
N LYS A 299 7.68 -30.00 5.33
CA LYS A 299 8.53 -30.61 4.32
C LYS A 299 7.87 -31.82 3.65
N SER A 300 7.29 -32.72 4.44
CA SER A 300 6.60 -33.91 3.91
C SER A 300 5.40 -33.54 3.03
N ALA A 301 4.66 -32.49 3.37
CA ALA A 301 3.57 -31.97 2.56
C ALA A 301 4.08 -31.32 1.25
N VAL A 302 5.14 -30.51 1.30
CA VAL A 302 5.80 -29.94 0.11
C VAL A 302 6.33 -31.05 -0.81
N ASP A 303 7.02 -32.06 -0.26
CA ASP A 303 7.55 -33.20 -1.00
C ASP A 303 6.44 -34.13 -1.54
N ALA A 304 5.23 -34.09 -0.98
CA ALA A 304 4.06 -34.80 -1.50
C ALA A 304 3.39 -34.03 -2.65
N ILE A 305 3.20 -32.71 -2.49
CA ILE A 305 2.63 -31.83 -3.53
C ILE A 305 3.55 -31.79 -4.75
N GLY A 306 4.86 -31.64 -4.56
CA GLY A 306 5.87 -31.57 -5.62
C GLY A 306 6.06 -32.84 -6.46
N LYS A 307 5.45 -33.97 -6.08
CA LYS A 307 5.37 -35.20 -6.90
C LYS A 307 4.21 -35.18 -7.90
N THR A 308 3.41 -34.11 -7.92
CA THR A 308 2.22 -33.97 -8.75
C THR A 308 2.23 -32.63 -9.49
N ASN A 309 1.48 -32.51 -10.58
CA ASN A 309 1.27 -31.21 -11.22
C ASN A 309 0.25 -30.33 -10.48
N ALA A 310 -0.32 -30.77 -9.34
CA ALA A 310 -1.46 -30.12 -8.69
C ALA A 310 -1.21 -28.64 -8.37
N LEU A 311 0.02 -28.27 -7.94
CA LEU A 311 0.39 -26.86 -7.72
C LEU A 311 0.45 -26.05 -9.02
N LYS A 312 0.94 -26.65 -10.12
CA LYS A 312 0.97 -25.99 -11.44
C LYS A 312 -0.45 -25.80 -11.96
N THR A 313 -1.26 -26.86 -11.97
CA THR A 313 -2.68 -26.77 -12.37
C THR A 313 -3.43 -25.75 -11.51
N LEU A 314 -3.19 -25.69 -10.20
CA LEU A 314 -3.86 -24.72 -9.33
C LEU A 314 -3.49 -23.25 -9.66
N LYS A 315 -2.25 -23.01 -10.11
CA LYS A 315 -1.81 -21.69 -10.58
C LYS A 315 -2.38 -21.34 -11.96
N ASP A 316 -2.39 -22.30 -12.89
CA ASP A 316 -2.99 -22.12 -14.21
C ASP A 316 -4.53 -21.90 -14.10
N MET A 317 -5.19 -22.56 -13.14
CA MET A 317 -6.62 -22.36 -12.80
C MET A 317 -6.93 -20.99 -12.17
N MET A 318 -5.96 -20.10 -11.97
CA MET A 318 -6.25 -18.73 -11.51
C MET A 318 -6.97 -17.89 -12.59
N SER A 319 -6.89 -18.24 -13.88
CA SER A 319 -7.74 -17.63 -14.92
C SER A 319 -9.22 -17.99 -14.72
N VAL A 320 -9.52 -19.25 -14.35
CA VAL A 320 -10.87 -19.71 -13.96
C VAL A 320 -11.38 -18.95 -12.73
N HIS A 321 -10.51 -18.69 -11.74
CA HIS A 321 -10.87 -17.87 -10.57
C HIS A 321 -11.31 -16.45 -10.98
N ARG A 322 -10.52 -15.78 -11.83
CA ARG A 322 -10.80 -14.42 -12.30
C ARG A 322 -12.07 -14.34 -13.18
N PHE A 323 -12.23 -15.24 -14.14
CA PHE A 323 -13.45 -15.28 -14.97
C PHE A 323 -14.71 -15.56 -14.14
N ALA A 324 -14.65 -16.40 -13.11
CA ALA A 324 -15.77 -16.59 -12.20
C ALA A 324 -16.13 -15.32 -11.40
N GLN A 325 -15.15 -14.49 -11.03
CA GLN A 325 -15.40 -13.17 -10.43
C GLN A 325 -16.04 -12.20 -11.43
N LEU A 326 -15.65 -12.29 -12.70
CA LEU A 326 -16.22 -11.48 -13.79
C LEU A 326 -17.66 -11.91 -14.15
N VAL A 327 -17.96 -13.22 -14.10
CA VAL A 327 -19.32 -13.77 -14.21
C VAL A 327 -20.18 -13.32 -13.03
N ASP A 328 -19.69 -13.44 -11.78
CA ASP A 328 -20.40 -12.92 -10.60
C ASP A 328 -20.71 -11.42 -10.77
N TYR A 329 -19.74 -10.63 -11.19
CA TYR A 329 -19.92 -9.21 -11.46
C TYR A 329 -20.96 -8.90 -12.54
N TYR A 330 -20.98 -9.64 -13.66
CA TYR A 330 -22.00 -9.50 -14.70
C TYR A 330 -23.43 -9.72 -14.15
N PHE A 331 -23.62 -10.74 -13.31
CA PHE A 331 -24.91 -10.99 -12.65
C PHE A 331 -25.30 -9.90 -11.65
N ASN A 332 -24.32 -9.18 -11.10
CA ASN A 332 -24.44 -8.32 -9.92
C ASN A 332 -24.52 -6.81 -10.22
N SER A 333 -24.36 -6.41 -11.47
CA SER A 333 -24.29 -5.01 -11.95
C SER A 333 -25.49 -4.57 -12.79
N GLU A 334 -26.40 -5.50 -13.10
CA GLU A 334 -27.62 -5.27 -13.90
C GLU A 334 -27.39 -4.63 -15.29
N VAL A 335 -26.17 -4.69 -15.85
CA VAL A 335 -25.82 -4.10 -17.16
C VAL A 335 -26.70 -4.56 -18.33
N VAL A 336 -27.39 -5.69 -18.19
CA VAL A 336 -28.41 -6.17 -19.14
C VAL A 336 -29.59 -5.18 -19.30
N ASN A 337 -29.85 -4.33 -18.31
CA ASN A 337 -30.85 -3.26 -18.38
C ASN A 337 -30.50 -2.24 -19.48
N LEU A 338 -29.21 -1.97 -19.74
CA LEU A 338 -28.77 -1.09 -20.83
C LEU A 338 -29.03 -1.66 -22.23
N ARG A 339 -29.26 -2.97 -22.37
CA ARG A 339 -29.42 -3.66 -23.67
C ARG A 339 -30.68 -3.24 -24.42
N TYR A 340 -31.76 -2.93 -23.71
CA TYR A 340 -33.09 -2.75 -24.29
C TYR A 340 -33.55 -1.29 -24.19
N PRO A 341 -33.54 -0.50 -25.28
CA PRO A 341 -33.99 0.90 -25.29
C PRO A 341 -35.51 1.04 -25.17
N GLY A 342 -36.04 0.74 -23.98
CA GLY A 342 -37.38 1.10 -23.56
C GLY A 342 -37.46 2.57 -23.14
N VAL A 343 -38.69 3.13 -23.11
CA VAL A 343 -38.95 4.56 -22.86
C VAL A 343 -38.27 5.08 -21.58
N ILE A 344 -38.21 4.26 -20.52
CA ILE A 344 -37.56 4.63 -19.24
C ILE A 344 -36.04 4.73 -19.39
N LEU A 345 -35.40 3.74 -20.05
CA LEU A 345 -33.95 3.79 -20.29
C LEU A 345 -33.59 4.99 -21.15
N SER A 346 -34.33 5.23 -22.25
CA SER A 346 -34.10 6.38 -23.12
C SER A 346 -34.24 7.73 -22.38
N ALA A 347 -35.16 7.81 -21.42
CA ALA A 347 -35.30 8.99 -20.56
C ALA A 347 -34.12 9.13 -19.58
N ASN A 348 -33.70 8.05 -18.91
CA ASN A 348 -32.55 8.11 -18.00
C ASN A 348 -31.25 8.46 -18.74
N ILE A 349 -31.01 7.87 -19.92
CA ILE A 349 -29.83 8.17 -20.75
C ILE A 349 -29.81 9.63 -21.21
N LEU A 350 -30.96 10.28 -21.43
CA LEU A 350 -30.98 11.74 -21.68
C LEU A 350 -30.50 12.54 -20.46
N LEU A 351 -30.85 12.12 -19.24
CA LEU A 351 -30.38 12.77 -18.00
C LEU A 351 -28.87 12.54 -17.78
N VAL A 352 -28.35 11.34 -18.07
CA VAL A 352 -26.91 11.06 -18.11
C VAL A 352 -26.19 12.03 -19.06
N LYS A 353 -26.75 12.25 -20.26
CA LYS A 353 -26.23 13.21 -21.26
C LYS A 353 -26.42 14.68 -20.88
N GLU A 354 -27.18 15.01 -19.85
CA GLU A 354 -27.32 16.36 -19.29
C GLU A 354 -26.30 16.56 -18.18
N ASP A 355 -26.25 15.66 -17.19
CA ASP A 355 -25.23 15.64 -16.12
C ASP A 355 -23.81 15.66 -16.73
N PHE A 356 -23.53 14.89 -17.79
CA PHE A 356 -22.22 14.88 -18.46
C PHE A 356 -21.84 16.20 -19.14
N LYS A 357 -22.80 17.05 -19.53
CA LYS A 357 -22.49 18.40 -20.06
C LYS A 357 -22.08 19.32 -18.92
N GLU A 358 -22.76 19.26 -17.79
CA GLU A 358 -22.39 20.05 -16.61
C GLU A 358 -20.97 19.68 -16.13
N LEU A 359 -20.62 18.39 -16.17
CA LEU A 359 -19.26 17.92 -15.89
C LEU A 359 -18.20 18.46 -16.85
N GLN A 360 -18.53 18.73 -18.12
CA GLN A 360 -17.59 19.41 -19.02
C GLN A 360 -17.39 20.89 -18.67
N GLU A 361 -18.40 21.56 -18.11
CA GLU A 361 -18.21 22.92 -17.60
C GLU A 361 -17.30 22.98 -16.37
N LEU A 362 -17.08 21.86 -15.67
CA LEU A 362 -16.09 21.76 -14.59
C LEU A 362 -14.65 21.66 -15.09
N ALA A 363 -14.40 21.52 -16.39
CA ALA A 363 -13.05 21.34 -16.94
C ALA A 363 -12.11 22.51 -16.58
N VAL A 364 -11.10 22.23 -15.77
CA VAL A 364 -10.14 23.21 -15.26
C VAL A 364 -9.02 23.44 -16.29
N LYS A 365 -8.38 24.61 -16.24
CA LYS A 365 -7.08 24.87 -16.90
C LYS A 365 -6.04 23.81 -16.49
N PRO A 366 -5.01 23.52 -17.32
CA PRO A 366 -4.08 22.41 -17.07
C PRO A 366 -3.41 22.46 -15.68
N ASP A 367 -3.03 23.65 -15.21
CA ASP A 367 -2.37 23.87 -13.90
C ASP A 367 -3.24 23.37 -12.73
N SER A 368 -2.65 22.65 -11.77
CA SER A 368 -3.40 22.16 -10.60
C SER A 368 -3.61 23.23 -9.54
N VAL A 369 -4.85 23.42 -9.09
CA VAL A 369 -5.15 24.26 -7.92
C VAL A 369 -4.95 23.51 -6.58
N PHE A 370 -4.88 22.18 -6.57
CA PHE A 370 -4.71 21.39 -5.35
C PHE A 370 -3.27 20.93 -5.04
N LEU A 371 -2.40 20.80 -6.05
CA LEU A 371 -1.04 20.27 -5.90
C LEU A 371 -0.25 20.96 -4.78
N THR A 372 -0.29 22.30 -4.71
CA THR A 372 0.45 23.07 -3.71
C THR A 372 0.01 22.75 -2.26
N MET A 373 -1.30 22.59 -2.04
CA MET A 373 -1.83 22.16 -0.74
C MET A 373 -1.44 20.71 -0.45
N LYS A 374 -1.52 19.81 -1.45
CA LYS A 374 -1.19 18.39 -1.29
C LYS A 374 0.24 18.19 -0.83
N GLU A 375 1.20 18.92 -1.41
CA GLU A 375 2.60 18.80 -1.01
C GLU A 375 2.85 19.34 0.40
N ILE A 376 2.22 20.45 0.82
CA ILE A 376 2.26 20.93 2.20
C ILE A 376 1.66 19.92 3.20
N VAL A 377 0.49 19.38 2.90
CA VAL A 377 -0.20 18.38 3.73
C VAL A 377 0.61 17.08 3.81
N SER A 378 1.45 16.81 2.81
CA SER A 378 2.31 15.62 2.73
C SER A 378 3.75 15.84 3.19
N SER A 379 4.23 17.06 3.45
CA SER A 379 5.66 17.32 3.65
C SER A 379 6.25 16.78 4.97
N SER A 380 5.40 16.29 5.88
CA SER A 380 5.80 15.47 7.03
C SER A 380 6.06 13.99 6.67
N ALA A 381 5.57 13.51 5.53
CA ALA A 381 5.80 12.16 5.03
C ALA A 381 7.17 12.08 4.32
N LYS A 382 8.12 11.41 4.99
CA LYS A 382 9.58 11.42 4.69
C LYS A 382 10.03 10.79 3.36
N ASN A 383 9.15 10.63 2.37
CA ASN A 383 9.35 9.67 1.26
C ASN A 383 9.28 10.28 -0.16
N LYS A 384 8.86 11.54 -0.34
CA LYS A 384 8.31 12.03 -1.64
C LYS A 384 9.30 12.35 -2.77
N ASN A 385 10.51 12.82 -2.48
CA ASN A 385 11.48 13.23 -3.51
C ASN A 385 12.75 12.37 -3.51
N ALA A 386 13.42 12.33 -4.67
CA ALA A 386 14.86 12.14 -4.70
C ALA A 386 15.53 13.48 -4.30
N ARG A 387 15.99 13.59 -3.05
CA ARG A 387 16.83 14.73 -2.63
C ARG A 387 18.16 14.65 -3.38
N GLN A 388 18.60 15.72 -4.02
CA GLN A 388 19.85 15.77 -4.78
C GLN A 388 21.02 16.20 -3.87
N HIS A 389 20.79 17.18 -2.99
CA HIS A 389 21.85 17.80 -2.19
C HIS A 389 21.80 17.40 -0.71
N THR A 390 20.59 17.16 -0.18
CA THR A 390 20.32 16.94 1.24
C THR A 390 19.88 15.50 1.56
N SER A 391 20.24 14.50 0.76
CA SER A 391 19.75 13.11 0.95
C SER A 391 20.12 12.49 2.30
N GLY A 392 21.20 12.90 2.97
CA GLY A 392 21.50 12.48 4.35
C GLY A 392 20.51 13.00 5.39
N PHE A 393 19.78 14.07 5.08
CA PHE A 393 18.74 14.67 5.91
C PHE A 393 17.37 14.04 5.64
N ILE A 394 17.26 12.75 5.96
CA ILE A 394 16.05 11.93 5.77
C ILE A 394 14.81 12.48 6.52
N ASN A 395 15.01 13.29 7.56
CA ASN A 395 13.98 13.98 8.34
C ASN A 395 13.78 15.46 7.96
N GLY A 396 14.41 15.92 6.86
CA GLY A 396 14.42 17.32 6.43
C GLY A 396 15.15 18.22 7.43
N TYR A 397 14.65 19.42 7.65
CA TYR A 397 15.24 20.43 8.54
C TYR A 397 15.58 19.93 9.96
N ASN A 398 14.86 18.92 10.48
CA ASN A 398 15.10 18.33 11.80
C ASN A 398 16.47 17.62 11.93
N ASP A 399 17.13 17.28 10.82
CA ASP A 399 18.46 16.68 10.84
C ASP A 399 19.60 17.72 10.89
N LEU A 400 19.31 19.03 10.73
CA LEU A 400 20.33 20.10 10.69
C LEU A 400 21.15 20.17 11.99
N MET A 401 20.51 20.43 13.14
CA MET A 401 21.20 20.37 14.44
C MET A 401 21.46 18.94 14.91
N GLN A 402 20.95 17.91 14.23
CA GLN A 402 21.36 16.54 14.50
C GLN A 402 22.76 16.24 13.93
N ALA A 403 23.09 16.74 12.74
CA ALA A 403 24.44 16.62 12.16
C ALA A 403 25.53 17.22 13.06
N SER A 404 25.27 18.38 13.66
CA SER A 404 26.17 18.99 14.65
C SER A 404 26.44 18.03 15.82
N LYS A 405 25.41 17.40 16.40
CA LYS A 405 25.56 16.40 17.48
C LYS A 405 26.27 15.13 17.02
N ASP A 406 25.93 14.62 15.83
CA ASP A 406 26.48 13.39 15.27
C ASP A 406 27.99 13.50 15.01
N SER A 407 28.49 14.69 14.65
CA SER A 407 29.94 14.93 14.53
C SER A 407 30.69 14.88 15.88
N GLY A 408 29.96 14.87 17.00
CA GLY A 408 30.47 14.56 18.34
C GLY A 408 30.59 13.06 18.64
N ASP A 409 30.15 12.17 17.74
CA ASP A 409 30.16 10.73 17.99
C ASP A 409 31.57 10.10 17.91
N SER A 410 31.88 9.27 18.90
CA SER A 410 33.19 8.65 19.06
C SER A 410 33.52 7.56 18.03
N TRP A 411 32.51 6.89 17.46
CA TRP A 411 32.73 5.96 16.34
C TRP A 411 33.01 6.76 15.06
N LEU A 412 32.23 7.80 14.78
CA LEU A 412 32.39 8.62 13.57
C LEU A 412 33.74 9.35 13.54
N GLN A 413 34.16 9.95 14.66
CA GLN A 413 35.47 10.59 14.78
C GLN A 413 36.63 9.61 14.59
N LYS A 414 36.48 8.35 15.02
CA LYS A 414 37.45 7.28 14.78
C LYS A 414 37.44 6.81 13.32
N ALA A 415 36.26 6.70 12.70
CA ALA A 415 36.09 6.25 11.32
C ALA A 415 36.60 7.25 10.27
N LEU A 416 36.61 8.55 10.61
CA LEU A 416 37.02 9.64 9.71
C LEU A 416 38.34 10.33 10.10
N GLY A 417 39.06 9.85 11.12
CA GLY A 417 40.40 10.37 11.47
C GLY A 417 40.39 11.74 12.15
N SER A 418 39.72 11.86 13.30
CA SER A 418 39.59 13.11 14.08
C SER A 418 38.83 14.24 13.37
N PHE A 419 37.92 13.88 12.48
CA PHE A 419 36.96 14.80 11.86
C PHE A 419 35.95 15.31 12.91
N VAL A 420 36.15 16.54 13.39
CA VAL A 420 35.27 17.21 14.38
C VAL A 420 34.83 18.55 13.82
N VAL A 421 33.51 18.72 13.63
CA VAL A 421 32.89 19.88 12.97
C VAL A 421 31.60 20.36 13.67
N ALA A 422 31.46 20.07 14.97
CA ALA A 422 30.21 20.27 15.72
C ALA A 422 29.82 21.74 15.85
N ASP A 423 30.81 22.60 16.16
CA ASP A 423 30.63 24.04 16.30
C ASP A 423 30.37 24.68 14.93
N GLU A 424 31.09 24.24 13.89
CA GLU A 424 30.93 24.70 12.51
C GLU A 424 29.53 24.41 11.97
N LEU A 425 29.01 23.19 12.17
CA LEU A 425 27.66 22.80 11.77
C LEU A 425 26.55 23.49 12.59
N SER A 426 26.87 24.10 13.74
CA SER A 426 25.89 24.89 14.51
C SER A 426 25.38 26.14 13.77
N VAL A 427 26.05 26.54 12.68
CA VAL A 427 25.67 27.66 11.81
C VAL A 427 24.24 27.54 11.25
N PHE A 428 23.69 26.33 11.14
CA PHE A 428 22.33 26.08 10.67
C PHE A 428 21.21 26.32 11.72
N LYS A 429 21.56 26.61 12.99
CA LYS A 429 20.62 26.68 14.12
C LYS A 429 19.41 27.59 13.89
N GLU A 430 19.61 28.81 13.41
CA GLU A 430 18.51 29.75 13.20
C GLU A 430 17.69 29.41 11.94
N VAL A 431 18.28 28.72 10.96
CA VAL A 431 17.55 28.18 9.80
C VAL A 431 16.62 27.04 10.25
N GLU A 432 17.08 26.10 11.08
CA GLU A 432 16.23 25.05 11.67
C GLU A 432 15.05 25.67 12.43
N LYS A 433 15.31 26.71 13.24
CA LYS A 433 14.30 27.42 14.03
C LYS A 433 13.20 28.06 13.17
N GLU A 434 13.56 28.75 12.08
CA GLU A 434 12.55 29.37 11.21
C GLU A 434 11.85 28.35 10.30
N MET A 435 12.54 27.29 9.87
CA MET A 435 11.91 26.15 9.19
C MET A 435 10.87 25.44 10.07
N LYS A 436 11.17 25.26 11.37
CA LYS A 436 10.22 24.74 12.36
C LYS A 436 9.03 25.67 12.58
N SER A 437 9.22 26.99 12.50
CA SER A 437 8.11 27.96 12.53
C SER A 437 7.18 27.81 11.32
N LEU A 438 7.72 27.58 10.12
CA LEU A 438 6.93 27.27 8.93
C LEU A 438 6.19 25.91 9.04
N ASP A 439 6.87 24.87 9.53
CA ASP A 439 6.27 23.55 9.76
C ASP A 439 5.06 23.61 10.70
N ASN A 440 5.11 24.46 11.73
CA ASN A 440 3.98 24.71 12.63
C ASN A 440 2.76 25.34 11.93
N VAL A 441 2.95 26.18 10.91
CA VAL A 441 1.82 26.69 10.09
C VAL A 441 1.18 25.53 9.33
N TRP A 442 2.00 24.69 8.69
CA TRP A 442 1.55 23.53 7.91
C TRP A 442 0.90 22.43 8.76
N ASN A 443 1.28 22.28 10.03
CA ASN A 443 0.67 21.33 10.96
C ASN A 443 -0.84 21.54 11.16
N SER A 444 -1.37 22.75 10.90
CA SER A 444 -2.83 22.98 10.88
C SER A 444 -3.58 22.19 9.79
N ALA A 445 -2.94 21.95 8.64
CA ALA A 445 -3.53 21.27 7.49
C ALA A 445 -3.29 19.75 7.48
N ARG A 446 -2.40 19.23 8.35
CA ARG A 446 -1.94 17.82 8.32
C ARG A 446 -2.87 16.82 9.03
N ASN A 447 -4.12 17.18 9.32
CA ASN A 447 -5.10 16.25 9.91
C ASN A 447 -5.71 15.30 8.87
N ASP A 448 -6.25 14.16 9.33
CA ASP A 448 -6.65 13.06 8.43
C ASP A 448 -7.98 13.28 7.71
N ASN A 449 -8.80 14.26 8.13
CA ASN A 449 -9.96 14.70 7.37
C ASN A 449 -9.55 15.63 6.24
N ILE A 450 -8.64 16.58 6.50
CA ILE A 450 -8.08 17.46 5.46
C ILE A 450 -7.36 16.65 4.39
N LYS A 451 -6.55 15.64 4.77
CA LYS A 451 -5.93 14.70 3.80
C LYS A 451 -6.97 14.05 2.89
N ARG A 452 -8.06 13.54 3.46
CA ARG A 452 -9.12 12.82 2.72
C ARG A 452 -9.90 13.76 1.80
N SER A 453 -10.34 14.91 2.30
CA SER A 453 -11.04 15.93 1.52
C SER A 453 -10.17 16.49 0.39
N LEU A 454 -8.86 16.68 0.64
CA LEU A 454 -7.91 17.15 -0.36
C LEU A 454 -7.56 16.09 -1.42
N HIS A 455 -7.42 14.81 -1.03
CA HIS A 455 -7.27 13.70 -1.97
C HIS A 455 -8.51 13.56 -2.87
N GLN A 456 -9.71 13.68 -2.30
CA GLN A 456 -10.96 13.70 -3.06
C GLN A 456 -11.01 14.89 -4.03
N ALA A 457 -10.63 16.09 -3.58
CA ALA A 457 -10.62 17.28 -4.43
C ALA A 457 -9.61 17.19 -5.59
N GLU A 458 -8.41 16.62 -5.37
CA GLU A 458 -7.42 16.38 -6.41
C GLU A 458 -7.88 15.32 -7.42
N GLN A 459 -8.49 14.22 -6.96
CA GLN A 459 -9.05 13.20 -7.87
C GLN A 459 -10.15 13.81 -8.75
N LEU A 460 -11.03 14.63 -8.18
CA LEU A 460 -12.06 15.34 -8.94
C LEU A 460 -11.47 16.37 -9.92
N GLU A 461 -10.44 17.12 -9.54
CA GLU A 461 -9.71 18.00 -10.47
C GLU A 461 -9.06 17.20 -11.61
N THR A 462 -8.42 16.07 -11.31
CA THR A 462 -7.76 15.22 -12.31
C THR A 462 -8.78 14.65 -13.30
N ASN A 463 -9.90 14.13 -12.78
CA ASN A 463 -10.97 13.58 -13.60
C ASN A 463 -11.64 14.67 -14.47
N THR A 464 -11.96 15.85 -13.93
CA THR A 464 -12.52 16.98 -14.70
C THR A 464 -11.58 17.52 -15.78
N LYS A 465 -10.25 17.38 -15.65
CA LYS A 465 -9.28 17.72 -16.70
C LYS A 465 -9.18 16.70 -17.83
N THR A 466 -9.50 15.44 -17.55
CA THR A 466 -9.40 14.33 -18.53
C THR A 466 -10.70 14.05 -19.28
N ILE A 467 -11.83 14.60 -18.85
CA ILE A 467 -13.15 14.34 -19.43
C ILE A 467 -13.25 14.84 -20.89
N LYS A 468 -13.74 14.00 -21.78
CA LYS A 468 -14.00 14.32 -23.20
C LYS A 468 -15.34 13.75 -23.64
N TYR A 469 -16.42 14.25 -23.05
CA TYR A 469 -17.76 13.88 -23.46
C TYR A 469 -18.14 14.51 -24.81
N GLU A 470 -18.69 13.68 -25.70
CA GLU A 470 -19.26 14.08 -26.99
C GLU A 470 -20.49 13.19 -27.20
N SER A 471 -21.69 13.75 -27.41
CA SER A 471 -22.91 12.93 -27.48
C SER A 471 -22.85 11.87 -28.58
N ASN A 472 -22.33 12.19 -29.76
CA ASN A 472 -22.24 11.25 -30.87
C ASN A 472 -21.31 10.07 -30.56
N SER A 473 -20.19 10.34 -29.89
CA SER A 473 -19.17 9.37 -29.51
C SER A 473 -19.70 8.49 -28.37
N PHE A 474 -20.40 9.07 -27.39
CA PHE A 474 -21.17 8.34 -26.37
C PHE A 474 -22.26 7.44 -27.00
N ASP A 475 -23.05 7.95 -27.94
CA ASP A 475 -24.12 7.19 -28.60
C ASP A 475 -23.57 6.03 -29.43
N THR A 476 -22.43 6.24 -30.10
CA THR A 476 -21.71 5.19 -30.86
C THR A 476 -21.18 4.11 -29.90
N MET A 477 -20.63 4.51 -28.76
CA MET A 477 -20.10 3.59 -27.75
C MET A 477 -21.21 2.79 -27.06
N LEU A 478 -22.30 3.44 -26.66
CA LEU A 478 -23.49 2.79 -26.10
C LEU A 478 -24.09 1.78 -27.08
N SER A 479 -24.22 2.16 -28.35
CA SER A 479 -24.69 1.27 -29.42
C SER A 479 -23.77 0.06 -29.61
N SER A 480 -22.45 0.26 -29.51
CA SER A 480 -21.44 -0.80 -29.62
C SER A 480 -21.56 -1.83 -28.48
N PHE A 481 -21.77 -1.37 -27.24
CA PHE A 481 -22.08 -2.25 -26.11
C PHE A 481 -23.43 -2.96 -26.27
N GLN A 482 -24.48 -2.26 -26.71
CA GLN A 482 -25.81 -2.85 -26.93
C GLN A 482 -25.82 -3.94 -28.01
N ASN A 483 -24.91 -3.87 -28.99
CA ASN A 483 -24.71 -4.88 -30.01
C ASN A 483 -24.01 -6.16 -29.52
N CYS A 484 -23.36 -6.15 -28.35
CA CYS A 484 -22.79 -7.38 -27.78
C CYS A 484 -23.89 -8.37 -27.35
N GLN A 485 -23.64 -9.67 -27.54
CA GLN A 485 -24.58 -10.72 -27.12
C GLN A 485 -24.52 -10.93 -25.60
N PHE A 486 -25.32 -10.17 -24.85
CA PHE A 486 -25.51 -10.38 -23.41
C PHE A 486 -25.96 -11.83 -23.12
N PRO A 487 -25.22 -12.58 -22.28
CA PRO A 487 -25.51 -13.97 -21.97
C PRO A 487 -26.70 -14.12 -21.01
N LEU A 488 -27.28 -15.32 -20.98
CA LEU A 488 -28.44 -15.63 -20.13
C LEU A 488 -28.06 -15.63 -18.64
N HIS A 489 -28.88 -14.96 -17.83
CA HIS A 489 -28.76 -14.87 -16.37
C HIS A 489 -29.22 -16.20 -15.73
N VAL A 490 -28.32 -17.18 -15.73
CA VAL A 490 -28.54 -18.53 -15.16
C VAL A 490 -27.91 -18.62 -13.78
N GLU A 491 -28.70 -18.37 -12.74
CA GLU A 491 -28.22 -18.22 -11.35
C GLU A 491 -27.48 -19.46 -10.80
N SER A 492 -27.83 -20.68 -11.24
CA SER A 492 -27.09 -21.89 -10.88
C SER A 492 -25.66 -21.90 -11.46
N PHE A 493 -25.49 -21.44 -12.71
CA PHE A 493 -24.18 -21.34 -13.36
C PHE A 493 -23.26 -20.36 -12.61
N LYS A 494 -23.77 -19.18 -12.23
CA LYS A 494 -23.02 -18.22 -11.40
C LYS A 494 -22.57 -18.88 -10.09
N ASN A 495 -23.49 -19.51 -9.37
CA ASN A 495 -23.21 -20.09 -8.06
C ASN A 495 -22.22 -21.27 -8.11
N ASP A 496 -22.27 -22.13 -9.14
CA ASP A 496 -21.30 -23.21 -9.31
C ASP A 496 -19.89 -22.68 -9.65
N TRP A 497 -19.77 -21.65 -10.50
CA TRP A 497 -18.47 -21.02 -10.80
C TRP A 497 -17.91 -20.23 -9.62
N VAL A 498 -18.73 -19.49 -8.87
CA VAL A 498 -18.31 -18.82 -7.61
C VAL A 498 -17.87 -19.86 -6.57
N LYS A 499 -18.59 -20.97 -6.42
CA LYS A 499 -18.22 -22.09 -5.53
C LYS A 499 -16.87 -22.71 -5.91
N LEU A 500 -16.63 -22.97 -7.20
CA LEU A 500 -15.35 -23.48 -7.69
C LEU A 500 -14.23 -22.45 -7.45
N SER A 501 -14.47 -21.19 -7.80
CA SER A 501 -13.55 -20.07 -7.68
C SER A 501 -13.10 -19.83 -6.24
N ASN A 502 -14.04 -19.76 -5.31
CA ASN A 502 -13.74 -19.60 -3.88
C ASN A 502 -13.05 -20.85 -3.32
N GLY A 503 -13.37 -22.04 -3.85
CA GLY A 503 -12.64 -23.28 -3.55
C GLY A 503 -11.17 -23.24 -3.97
N LEU A 504 -10.88 -22.90 -5.22
CA LEU A 504 -9.53 -22.74 -5.77
C LEU A 504 -8.73 -21.72 -4.96
N LYS A 505 -9.31 -20.54 -4.69
CA LYS A 505 -8.72 -19.47 -3.85
C LYS A 505 -8.38 -19.98 -2.45
N LYS A 506 -9.36 -20.59 -1.75
CA LYS A 506 -9.21 -21.07 -0.37
C LYS A 506 -8.21 -22.25 -0.27
N VAL A 507 -8.10 -23.10 -1.30
CA VAL A 507 -7.07 -24.17 -1.41
C VAL A 507 -5.68 -23.61 -1.72
N ASN A 508 -5.53 -22.72 -2.70
CA ASN A 508 -4.24 -22.14 -3.10
C ASN A 508 -3.59 -21.38 -1.93
N ARG A 509 -4.38 -20.57 -1.20
CA ARG A 509 -3.92 -19.86 0.00
C ARG A 509 -3.39 -20.82 1.07
N LYS A 510 -4.07 -21.93 1.36
CA LYS A 510 -3.60 -22.94 2.32
C LYS A 510 -2.34 -23.66 1.82
N ILE A 511 -2.23 -23.97 0.53
CA ILE A 511 -1.02 -24.62 -0.04
C ILE A 511 0.19 -23.70 0.01
N GLU A 512 0.10 -22.44 -0.44
CA GLU A 512 1.21 -21.48 -0.32
C GLU A 512 1.59 -21.21 1.14
N THR A 513 0.63 -21.30 2.07
CA THR A 513 0.90 -21.27 3.52
C THR A 513 1.78 -22.45 3.97
N VAL A 514 1.56 -23.67 3.47
CA VAL A 514 2.43 -24.84 3.74
C VAL A 514 3.84 -24.61 3.18
N TYR A 515 3.97 -24.11 1.94
CA TYR A 515 5.27 -23.75 1.35
C TYR A 515 5.99 -22.63 2.13
N SER A 516 5.26 -21.68 2.71
CA SER A 516 5.80 -20.66 3.60
C SER A 516 6.36 -21.28 4.90
N ILE A 517 5.57 -22.14 5.56
CA ILE A 517 6.00 -22.85 6.78
C ILE A 517 7.25 -23.70 6.51
N SER A 518 7.33 -24.44 5.39
CA SER A 518 8.53 -25.23 5.06
C SER A 518 9.77 -24.33 4.97
N ARG A 519 9.72 -23.25 4.16
CA ARG A 519 10.84 -22.32 3.99
C ARG A 519 11.29 -21.68 5.31
N PHE A 520 10.35 -21.16 6.11
CA PHE A 520 10.67 -20.50 7.37
C PHE A 520 11.16 -21.46 8.47
N THR A 521 10.73 -22.73 8.44
CA THR A 521 11.27 -23.74 9.36
C THR A 521 12.62 -24.26 8.91
N GLU A 522 12.88 -24.45 7.61
CA GLU A 522 14.17 -24.92 7.10
C GLU A 522 15.30 -23.88 7.26
N GLY A 523 15.00 -22.58 7.12
CA GLY A 523 16.01 -21.52 7.12
C GLY A 523 16.58 -21.05 8.48
N ARG A 524 16.07 -21.53 9.62
CA ARG A 524 16.46 -21.01 10.95
C ARG A 524 17.03 -22.04 11.93
N ASN A 525 18.19 -21.69 12.48
CA ASN A 525 18.76 -22.22 13.73
C ASN A 525 18.49 -21.30 14.94
N GLY A 526 17.59 -20.32 14.78
CA GLY A 526 17.21 -19.38 15.84
C GLY A 526 16.25 -19.97 16.88
N ASN A 527 15.86 -19.15 17.86
CA ASN A 527 14.94 -19.54 18.93
C ASN A 527 13.63 -20.14 18.39
N ALA A 528 13.37 -21.40 18.73
CA ALA A 528 12.19 -22.10 18.26
C ALA A 528 10.87 -21.50 18.75
N SER A 529 10.84 -20.96 19.97
CA SER A 529 9.65 -20.28 20.51
C SER A 529 9.32 -19.01 19.71
N GLU A 530 10.34 -18.28 19.28
CA GLU A 530 10.17 -17.08 18.44
C GLU A 530 9.72 -17.44 17.03
N THR A 531 10.31 -18.48 16.42
CA THR A 531 9.93 -18.96 15.09
C THR A 531 8.51 -19.52 15.09
N LEU A 532 8.07 -20.21 16.14
CA LEU A 532 6.68 -20.64 16.29
C LEU A 532 5.70 -19.48 16.55
N ASN A 533 6.11 -18.42 17.26
CA ASN A 533 5.30 -17.21 17.38
C ASN A 533 5.16 -16.47 16.04
N TYR A 534 6.19 -16.46 15.20
CA TYR A 534 6.13 -15.93 13.83
C TYR A 534 5.27 -16.80 12.88
N LEU A 535 5.30 -18.13 13.06
CA LEU A 535 4.50 -19.06 12.26
C LEU A 535 3.06 -19.25 12.75
N LYS A 536 2.74 -18.81 13.97
CA LYS A 536 1.38 -18.84 14.54
C LYS A 536 0.27 -18.41 13.57
N PRO A 537 0.43 -17.36 12.74
CA PRO A 537 -0.66 -16.93 11.86
C PRO A 537 -0.76 -17.71 10.55
N HIS A 538 0.37 -18.25 10.06
CA HIS A 538 0.37 -19.27 9.01
C HIS A 538 -0.39 -20.51 9.50
N LEU A 539 -0.13 -20.96 10.73
CA LEU A 539 -0.89 -22.02 11.39
C LEU A 539 -2.37 -21.66 11.54
N GLN A 540 -2.73 -20.43 11.92
CA GLN A 540 -4.14 -19.99 11.94
C GLN A 540 -4.80 -20.02 10.55
N THR A 541 -4.04 -19.82 9.47
CA THR A 541 -4.57 -19.91 8.09
C THR A 541 -4.84 -21.36 7.67
N LEU A 542 -4.10 -22.33 8.21
CA LEU A 542 -4.36 -23.76 8.03
C LEU A 542 -5.50 -24.27 8.94
N ASN A 543 -5.45 -23.91 10.23
CA ASN A 543 -6.30 -24.50 11.28
C ASN A 543 -7.73 -23.93 11.33
N HIS A 544 -8.00 -22.77 10.75
CA HIS A 544 -9.37 -22.22 10.67
C HIS A 544 -10.08 -22.54 9.35
N GLY A 545 -11.41 -22.57 9.41
CA GLY A 545 -12.26 -22.92 8.28
C GLY A 545 -12.25 -24.42 7.96
N GLN A 546 -12.66 -24.75 6.75
CA GLN A 546 -12.60 -26.13 6.22
C GLN A 546 -11.15 -26.56 5.94
N LYS A 547 -10.89 -27.87 6.00
CA LYS A 547 -9.59 -28.45 5.64
C LYS A 547 -9.36 -28.46 4.14
N VAL A 548 -8.10 -28.50 3.68
CA VAL A 548 -7.76 -28.53 2.25
C VAL A 548 -8.47 -29.67 1.53
N ASN A 549 -8.53 -30.85 2.14
CA ASN A 549 -9.19 -32.02 1.56
C ASN A 549 -10.73 -31.94 1.57
N GLU A 550 -11.33 -31.14 2.45
CA GLU A 550 -12.77 -30.84 2.47
C GLU A 550 -13.12 -29.83 1.38
N ILE A 551 -12.34 -28.75 1.26
CA ILE A 551 -12.51 -27.75 0.20
C ILE A 551 -12.30 -28.39 -1.17
N ALA A 552 -11.26 -29.23 -1.35
CA ALA A 552 -11.01 -29.96 -2.59
C ALA A 552 -12.13 -30.96 -2.94
N LYS A 553 -12.81 -31.56 -1.95
CA LYS A 553 -14.02 -32.36 -2.17
C LYS A 553 -15.22 -31.50 -2.54
N GLY A 554 -15.38 -30.33 -1.91
CA GLY A 554 -16.47 -29.38 -2.14
C GLY A 554 -16.41 -28.70 -3.51
N MET A 555 -15.24 -28.17 -3.90
CA MET A 555 -15.03 -27.48 -5.17
C MET A 555 -15.08 -28.42 -6.39
N MET A 556 -14.88 -29.73 -6.16
CA MET A 556 -14.96 -30.80 -7.15
C MET A 556 -16.16 -31.73 -6.88
N SER A 557 -17.27 -31.18 -6.37
CA SER A 557 -18.59 -31.83 -6.31
C SER A 557 -19.62 -30.97 -7.05
N GLY A 558 -20.27 -31.55 -8.06
CA GLY A 558 -21.10 -30.85 -9.05
C GLY A 558 -20.33 -30.46 -10.33
N THR A 559 -19.03 -30.19 -10.22
CA THR A 559 -18.14 -29.77 -11.31
C THR A 559 -17.45 -30.97 -11.99
N ASP A 560 -18.12 -31.59 -12.97
CA ASP A 560 -17.37 -32.28 -14.04
C ASP A 560 -16.70 -31.23 -14.93
N TYR A 561 -15.56 -31.54 -15.51
CA TYR A 561 -14.79 -30.68 -16.42
C TYR A 561 -15.66 -30.07 -17.54
N HIS A 562 -16.67 -30.79 -18.01
CA HIS A 562 -17.60 -30.32 -19.04
C HIS A 562 -18.42 -29.07 -18.62
N TYR A 563 -18.47 -28.70 -17.34
CA TYR A 563 -19.04 -27.43 -16.88
C TYR A 563 -18.12 -26.23 -17.15
N LEU A 564 -16.80 -26.42 -17.19
CA LEU A 564 -15.83 -25.38 -17.56
C LEU A 564 -15.94 -25.00 -19.05
N THR A 565 -16.42 -25.95 -19.88
CA THR A 565 -16.53 -25.82 -21.33
C THR A 565 -18.00 -25.89 -21.80
N ASN A 566 -18.96 -25.45 -20.97
CA ASN A 566 -20.38 -25.45 -21.35
C ASN A 566 -20.75 -24.20 -22.16
N SER A 567 -21.88 -24.24 -22.87
CA SER A 567 -22.32 -23.13 -23.74
C SER A 567 -22.54 -21.82 -22.99
N ILE A 568 -22.93 -21.86 -21.72
CA ILE A 568 -23.14 -20.65 -20.90
C ILE A 568 -21.80 -19.97 -20.61
N ALA A 569 -20.74 -20.74 -20.31
CA ALA A 569 -19.39 -20.21 -20.17
C ALA A 569 -18.89 -19.62 -21.49
N THR A 570 -19.09 -20.33 -22.61
CA THR A 570 -18.74 -19.84 -23.95
C THR A 570 -19.49 -18.56 -24.32
N ASP A 571 -20.75 -18.39 -23.90
CA ASP A 571 -21.53 -17.17 -24.18
C ASP A 571 -21.09 -15.98 -23.30
N HIS A 572 -20.67 -16.22 -22.05
CA HIS A 572 -20.01 -15.19 -21.22
C HIS A 572 -18.64 -14.81 -21.79
N GLU A 573 -17.83 -15.79 -22.21
CA GLU A 573 -16.54 -15.56 -22.88
C GLU A 573 -16.70 -14.73 -24.16
N LYS A 574 -17.69 -15.05 -25.03
CA LYS A 574 -18.05 -14.24 -26.21
C LYS A 574 -18.44 -12.82 -25.83
N PHE A 575 -19.20 -12.64 -24.76
CA PHE A 575 -19.63 -11.32 -24.29
C PHE A 575 -18.44 -10.49 -23.82
N PHE A 576 -17.58 -11.02 -22.93
CA PHE A 576 -16.41 -10.29 -22.45
C PHE A 576 -15.38 -10.04 -23.57
N ASN A 577 -15.20 -10.98 -24.50
CA ASN A 577 -14.42 -10.75 -25.72
C ASN A 577 -15.02 -9.61 -26.56
N CYS A 578 -16.35 -9.56 -26.74
CA CYS A 578 -17.02 -8.45 -27.43
C CYS A 578 -16.77 -7.11 -26.73
N LEU A 579 -16.85 -7.04 -25.39
CA LEU A 579 -16.52 -5.81 -24.64
C LEU A 579 -15.07 -5.35 -24.90
N ASN A 580 -14.13 -6.28 -25.03
CA ASN A 580 -12.71 -6.03 -25.27
C ASN A 580 -12.40 -5.70 -26.74
N ASP A 581 -13.13 -6.29 -27.69
CA ASP A 581 -13.01 -6.02 -29.13
C ASP A 581 -13.61 -4.66 -29.54
N ILE A 582 -14.46 -4.04 -28.70
CA ILE A 582 -14.84 -2.63 -28.84
C ILE A 582 -13.57 -1.78 -28.70
N LYS A 583 -13.05 -1.33 -29.84
CA LYS A 583 -11.94 -0.37 -29.88
C LYS A 583 -12.43 1.00 -29.44
N GLU A 584 -11.49 1.75 -28.87
CA GLU A 584 -11.74 2.94 -28.06
C GLU A 584 -12.43 2.60 -26.71
N ASP A 585 -11.89 3.14 -25.63
CA ASP A 585 -12.71 3.76 -24.60
C ASP A 585 -12.26 5.21 -24.60
N SER A 586 -12.87 6.01 -25.49
CA SER A 586 -12.64 7.44 -25.49
C SER A 586 -13.24 8.02 -24.20
N ASN A 587 -12.62 9.07 -23.64
CA ASN A 587 -12.94 9.63 -22.31
C ASN A 587 -14.34 10.31 -22.21
N GLY A 588 -15.29 9.90 -23.05
CA GLY A 588 -16.67 10.37 -23.13
C GLY A 588 -17.74 9.32 -22.79
N PHE A 589 -17.35 8.09 -22.40
CA PHE A 589 -18.30 7.06 -21.94
C PHE A 589 -18.09 6.70 -20.45
N SER A 590 -17.00 5.99 -20.11
CA SER A 590 -16.75 5.49 -18.76
C SER A 590 -16.35 6.58 -17.74
N ALA A 591 -15.40 7.43 -18.11
CA ALA A 591 -14.84 8.45 -17.24
C ALA A 591 -15.84 9.56 -16.81
N PRO A 592 -16.72 10.07 -17.69
CA PRO A 592 -17.81 10.96 -17.26
C PRO A 592 -18.73 10.30 -16.23
N ALA A 593 -19.07 9.01 -16.42
CA ALA A 593 -19.94 8.28 -15.51
C ALA A 593 -19.30 8.09 -14.12
N GLN A 594 -18.03 7.69 -14.05
CA GLN A 594 -17.32 7.57 -12.77
C GLN A 594 -17.21 8.94 -12.08
N LEU A 595 -16.88 10.02 -12.81
CA LEU A 595 -16.85 11.37 -12.26
C LEU A 595 -18.21 11.84 -11.76
N ALA A 596 -19.30 11.52 -12.45
CA ALA A 596 -20.66 11.85 -12.04
C ALA A 596 -21.00 11.23 -10.67
N LEU A 597 -20.69 9.94 -10.50
CA LEU A 597 -20.85 9.22 -9.24
C LEU A 597 -19.94 9.78 -8.13
N ASP A 598 -18.68 10.09 -8.45
CA ASP A 598 -17.70 10.64 -7.50
C ASP A 598 -18.12 12.06 -7.00
N ILE A 599 -18.71 12.88 -7.87
CA ILE A 599 -19.22 14.21 -7.49
C ILE A 599 -20.50 14.11 -6.68
N ARG A 600 -21.46 13.23 -7.01
CA ARG A 600 -22.68 13.07 -6.16
C ARG A 600 -22.35 12.65 -4.73
N GLN A 601 -21.24 11.96 -4.47
CA GLN A 601 -20.79 11.65 -3.11
C GLN A 601 -20.47 12.90 -2.26
N LEU A 602 -20.04 14.02 -2.85
CA LEU A 602 -19.78 15.27 -2.12
C LEU A 602 -21.02 15.82 -1.39
N LYS A 603 -22.22 15.50 -1.85
CA LYS A 603 -23.51 15.90 -1.25
C LYS A 603 -23.62 15.49 0.22
N ASN A 604 -23.00 14.37 0.59
CA ASN A 604 -22.99 13.80 1.94
C ASN A 604 -21.82 14.28 2.81
N SER A 605 -20.80 14.94 2.23
CA SER A 605 -19.62 15.41 2.97
C SER A 605 -19.83 16.82 3.54
N THR A 606 -19.92 16.92 4.87
CA THR A 606 -20.19 18.21 5.55
C THR A 606 -18.94 19.04 5.83
N THR A 607 -17.74 18.45 5.87
CA THR A 607 -16.49 19.16 6.19
C THR A 607 -15.65 19.57 4.98
N PHE A 608 -15.96 19.03 3.79
CA PHE A 608 -15.14 19.19 2.56
C PHE A 608 -14.68 20.64 2.31
N GLU A 609 -15.59 21.61 2.32
CA GLU A 609 -15.25 23.01 2.03
C GLU A 609 -14.37 23.62 3.13
N THR A 610 -14.66 23.35 4.40
CA THR A 610 -13.87 23.84 5.54
C THR A 610 -12.50 23.18 5.65
N ASP A 611 -12.40 21.91 5.27
CA ASP A 611 -11.14 21.15 5.23
C ASP A 611 -10.19 21.76 4.18
N ILE A 612 -10.70 22.01 2.96
CA ILE A 612 -9.92 22.64 1.89
C ILE A 612 -9.55 24.09 2.24
N ALA A 613 -10.49 24.88 2.77
CA ALA A 613 -10.21 26.26 3.20
C ALA A 613 -9.10 26.32 4.27
N THR A 614 -9.03 25.32 5.15
CA THR A 614 -7.94 25.20 6.14
C THR A 614 -6.60 24.89 5.47
N ALA A 615 -6.55 23.96 4.52
CA ALA A 615 -5.34 23.67 3.75
C ALA A 615 -4.86 24.90 2.94
N SER A 616 -5.78 25.58 2.26
CA SER A 616 -5.56 26.81 1.49
C SER A 616 -4.98 27.94 2.35
N SER A 617 -5.47 28.09 3.59
CA SER A 617 -4.96 29.04 4.58
C SER A 617 -3.52 28.71 5.04
N ALA A 618 -3.18 27.43 5.16
CA ALA A 618 -1.81 27.01 5.51
C ALA A 618 -0.80 27.32 4.39
N VAL A 619 -1.22 27.31 3.11
CA VAL A 619 -0.35 27.74 1.99
C VAL A 619 -0.06 29.23 2.09
N THR A 620 -1.10 30.07 2.14
CA THR A 620 -0.95 31.54 2.12
C THR A 620 -0.16 32.09 3.31
N GLY A 621 -0.20 31.42 4.46
CA GLY A 621 0.66 31.73 5.62
C GLY A 621 2.17 31.52 5.41
N SER A 622 2.59 30.80 4.37
CA SER A 622 3.99 30.37 4.18
C SER A 622 4.94 31.50 3.78
N SER A 623 4.50 32.44 2.95
CA SER A 623 5.36 33.43 2.27
C SER A 623 6.27 34.23 3.22
N LYS A 624 5.73 34.71 4.35
CA LYS A 624 6.51 35.45 5.36
C LYS A 624 7.64 34.61 5.97
N HIS A 625 7.39 33.34 6.26
CA HIS A 625 8.39 32.44 6.83
C HIS A 625 9.46 32.09 5.78
N ILE A 626 9.06 31.82 4.52
CA ILE A 626 9.99 31.55 3.42
C ILE A 626 11.01 32.70 3.26
N SER A 627 10.53 33.94 3.22
CA SER A 627 11.39 35.14 3.15
C SER A 627 12.35 35.24 4.35
N THR A 628 11.86 34.92 5.55
CA THR A 628 12.68 34.90 6.78
C THR A 628 13.76 33.81 6.74
N ILE A 629 13.42 32.59 6.29
CA ILE A 629 14.36 31.47 6.14
C ILE A 629 15.42 31.78 5.08
N ARG A 630 15.01 32.34 3.92
CA ARG A 630 15.90 32.76 2.83
C ARG A 630 16.94 33.77 3.32
N SER A 631 16.52 34.76 4.11
CA SER A 631 17.40 35.71 4.80
C SER A 631 18.36 35.03 5.80
N LYS A 632 17.89 34.04 6.58
CA LYS A 632 18.78 33.28 7.48
C LYS A 632 19.80 32.41 6.76
N ILE A 633 19.49 31.88 5.58
CA ILE A 633 20.51 31.20 4.74
C ILE A 633 21.54 32.21 4.20
N GLU A 634 21.14 33.43 3.84
CA GLU A 634 22.10 34.48 3.49
C GLU A 634 22.99 34.92 4.64
N GLU A 635 22.55 34.82 5.90
CA GLU A 635 23.41 35.07 7.07
C GLU A 635 24.49 33.98 7.21
N ILE A 636 24.17 32.71 6.89
CA ILE A 636 25.15 31.60 6.89
C ILE A 636 26.32 31.87 5.94
N THR A 637 26.05 32.40 4.72
CA THR A 637 27.11 32.67 3.73
C THR A 637 28.06 33.80 4.14
N LYS A 638 27.68 34.58 5.16
CA LYS A 638 28.45 35.70 5.73
C LYS A 638 29.08 35.34 7.08
N SER A 639 28.83 34.14 7.61
CA SER A 639 29.21 33.73 8.97
C SER A 639 30.62 33.14 9.04
N GLU A 640 31.38 33.55 10.07
CA GLU A 640 32.70 33.01 10.39
C GLU A 640 32.63 31.56 10.90
N THR A 641 31.52 31.18 11.56
CA THR A 641 31.36 29.90 12.27
C THR A 641 31.63 28.69 11.39
N GLY A 642 31.12 28.69 10.15
CA GLY A 642 31.23 27.52 9.26
C GLY A 642 32.52 27.44 8.44
N LYS A 643 33.41 28.44 8.48
CA LYS A 643 34.44 28.60 7.43
C LYS A 643 35.40 27.42 7.26
N LYS A 644 35.70 26.65 8.31
CA LYS A 644 36.58 25.46 8.20
C LYS A 644 35.98 24.34 7.34
N LEU A 645 34.65 24.32 7.16
CA LEU A 645 33.96 23.32 6.33
C LEU A 645 34.39 23.36 4.85
N VAL A 646 34.89 24.51 4.38
CA VAL A 646 35.39 24.71 3.00
C VAL A 646 36.61 23.82 2.69
N GLU A 647 37.39 23.45 3.71
CA GLU A 647 38.52 22.51 3.56
C GLU A 647 38.06 21.11 3.12
N PHE A 648 36.78 20.77 3.37
CA PHE A 648 36.18 19.46 3.12
C PHE A 648 35.23 19.43 1.91
N LYS A 649 35.37 20.37 0.95
CA LYS A 649 34.52 20.47 -0.25
C LYS A 649 34.35 19.15 -1.04
N GLU A 650 35.35 18.27 -1.02
CA GLU A 650 35.34 16.99 -1.74
C GLU A 650 34.26 16.02 -1.21
N LEU A 651 33.76 16.22 0.01
CA LEU A 651 32.72 15.37 0.64
C LEU A 651 31.39 15.35 -0.14
N VAL A 652 31.12 16.35 -0.97
CA VAL A 652 29.93 16.41 -1.85
C VAL A 652 29.78 15.15 -2.72
N LYS A 653 30.91 14.52 -3.10
CA LYS A 653 30.96 13.30 -3.91
C LYS A 653 30.35 12.08 -3.21
N PHE A 654 30.34 12.05 -1.87
CA PHE A 654 29.85 10.93 -1.06
C PHE A 654 28.48 11.19 -0.45
N SER A 655 28.03 12.46 -0.37
CA SER A 655 26.74 12.86 0.21
C SER A 655 25.56 12.07 -0.36
N LYS A 656 25.45 11.98 -1.70
CA LYS A 656 24.28 11.32 -2.30
C LYS A 656 24.19 9.82 -2.00
N PRO A 657 25.21 8.98 -2.27
CA PRO A 657 25.12 7.55 -2.00
C PRO A 657 24.95 7.20 -0.51
N LEU A 658 25.56 7.97 0.39
CA LEU A 658 25.36 7.84 1.84
C LEU A 658 23.92 8.15 2.25
N GLY A 659 23.35 9.24 1.75
CA GLY A 659 21.97 9.64 2.03
C GLY A 659 20.94 8.66 1.49
N ASP A 660 21.12 8.19 0.25
CA ASP A 660 20.30 7.14 -0.36
C ASP A 660 20.33 5.85 0.48
N SER A 661 21.52 5.43 0.93
CA SER A 661 21.70 4.28 1.82
C SER A 661 21.01 4.48 3.18
N SER A 662 21.10 5.70 3.75
CA SER A 662 20.42 6.07 4.99
C SER A 662 18.88 6.01 4.86
N GLU A 663 18.31 6.47 3.74
CA GLU A 663 16.87 6.36 3.48
C GLU A 663 16.44 4.89 3.25
N ALA A 664 17.24 4.09 2.54
CA ALA A 664 16.98 2.66 2.35
C ALA A 664 16.96 1.90 3.69
N LEU A 665 17.95 2.12 4.57
CA LEU A 665 17.99 1.55 5.91
C LEU A 665 16.82 2.03 6.77
N SER A 666 16.42 3.31 6.66
CA SER A 666 15.25 3.85 7.34
C SER A 666 13.94 3.22 6.86
N ARG A 667 13.80 2.92 5.56
CA ARG A 667 12.66 2.17 5.00
C ARG A 667 12.64 0.73 5.51
N VAL A 668 13.78 0.03 5.54
CA VAL A 668 13.89 -1.30 6.18
C VAL A 668 13.44 -1.24 7.64
N GLN A 669 13.90 -0.27 8.42
CA GLN A 669 13.49 -0.11 9.82
C GLN A 669 11.96 0.07 9.96
N LYS A 670 11.34 0.95 9.17
CA LYS A 670 9.87 1.15 9.17
C LYS A 670 9.12 -0.16 8.84
N VAL A 671 9.62 -0.95 7.89
CA VAL A 671 9.03 -2.26 7.53
C VAL A 671 9.16 -3.27 8.68
N LEU A 672 10.26 -3.26 9.43
CA LEU A 672 10.43 -4.09 10.63
C LEU A 672 9.52 -3.63 11.79
N GLU A 673 9.36 -2.32 11.99
CA GLU A 673 8.46 -1.74 12.99
C GLU A 673 6.99 -2.09 12.70
N ARG A 674 6.57 -2.00 11.43
CA ARG A 674 5.23 -2.34 10.93
C ARG A 674 5.03 -3.81 10.55
N LYS A 675 6.00 -4.67 10.86
CA LYS A 675 5.99 -6.10 10.50
C LYS A 675 4.77 -6.85 11.04
N LYS A 676 4.24 -6.44 12.21
CA LYS A 676 3.05 -7.03 12.81
C LYS A 676 1.79 -6.65 12.03
N GLU A 677 1.66 -5.38 11.67
CA GLU A 677 0.54 -4.84 10.89
C GLU A 677 0.53 -5.40 9.46
N LEU A 678 1.70 -5.50 8.81
CA LEU A 678 1.86 -6.14 7.49
C LEU A 678 1.44 -7.61 7.50
N LEU A 679 1.92 -8.39 8.49
CA LEU A 679 1.53 -9.79 8.65
C LEU A 679 0.02 -9.88 8.94
N TYR A 680 -0.50 -9.08 9.87
CA TYR A 680 -1.93 -9.04 10.19
C TYR A 680 -2.82 -8.69 8.99
N PHE A 681 -2.37 -7.82 8.09
CA PHE A 681 -3.04 -7.53 6.81
C PHE A 681 -3.14 -8.78 5.92
N VAL A 682 -2.01 -9.46 5.67
CA VAL A 682 -1.93 -10.71 4.89
C VAL A 682 -2.77 -11.84 5.52
N GLU A 683 -2.75 -11.93 6.85
CA GLU A 683 -3.47 -12.91 7.64
C GLU A 683 -4.98 -12.71 7.58
N ASN A 684 -5.47 -11.47 7.77
CA ASN A 684 -6.87 -11.19 8.08
C ASN A 684 -7.64 -10.52 6.93
N GLY A 685 -6.99 -10.15 5.83
CA GLY A 685 -7.66 -9.56 4.66
C GLY A 685 -8.66 -10.48 3.93
N HIS A 686 -8.67 -11.77 4.24
CA HIS A 686 -9.73 -12.69 3.82
C HIS A 686 -11.09 -12.40 4.48
N LEU A 687 -11.11 -11.81 5.68
CA LEU A 687 -12.35 -11.44 6.39
C LEU A 687 -13.20 -10.46 5.58
N VAL A 688 -12.58 -9.64 4.72
CA VAL A 688 -13.28 -8.75 3.80
C VAL A 688 -14.16 -9.56 2.84
N GLU A 689 -13.63 -10.65 2.25
CA GLU A 689 -14.39 -11.54 1.37
C GLU A 689 -15.45 -12.34 2.16
N ASP A 690 -15.07 -12.91 3.32
CA ASP A 690 -15.98 -13.73 4.13
C ASP A 690 -17.18 -12.91 4.69
N VAL A 691 -17.06 -11.59 4.82
CA VAL A 691 -18.19 -10.70 5.15
C VAL A 691 -18.92 -10.19 3.91
N VAL A 692 -18.23 -10.02 2.78
CA VAL A 692 -18.88 -9.72 1.49
C VAL A 692 -19.80 -10.87 1.06
N GLU A 693 -19.42 -12.15 1.26
CA GLU A 693 -20.28 -13.33 1.06
C GLU A 693 -21.63 -13.26 1.83
N LEU A 694 -21.76 -12.38 2.84
CA LEU A 694 -22.96 -12.20 3.67
C LEU A 694 -23.85 -11.01 3.29
N ILE A 695 -23.42 -10.13 2.37
CA ILE A 695 -24.20 -8.96 1.96
C ILE A 695 -25.32 -9.43 1.01
N PRO A 696 -26.61 -9.21 1.33
CA PRO A 696 -27.73 -9.73 0.52
C PRO A 696 -27.98 -8.96 -0.78
N VAL A 697 -27.15 -7.97 -1.10
CA VAL A 697 -27.23 -7.14 -2.31
C VAL A 697 -25.96 -7.28 -3.12
N SER A 698 -26.07 -7.97 -4.25
CA SER A 698 -25.06 -8.19 -5.28
C SER A 698 -24.18 -6.97 -5.62
N LEU A 699 -24.79 -5.83 -6.00
CA LEU A 699 -24.06 -4.61 -6.35
C LEU A 699 -23.19 -4.09 -5.18
N ALA A 700 -23.66 -4.27 -3.95
CA ALA A 700 -22.95 -3.90 -2.74
C ALA A 700 -21.84 -4.88 -2.35
N GLN A 701 -21.87 -6.14 -2.82
CA GLN A 701 -20.71 -7.03 -2.80
C GLN A 701 -19.63 -6.52 -3.76
N PHE A 702 -20.03 -6.15 -4.97
CA PHE A 702 -19.10 -5.72 -6.02
C PHE A 702 -18.32 -4.45 -5.64
N GLY A 703 -18.97 -3.43 -5.07
CA GLY A 703 -18.28 -2.18 -4.68
C GLY A 703 -17.12 -2.38 -3.70
N VAL A 704 -17.16 -3.45 -2.89
CA VAL A 704 -16.02 -3.89 -2.08
C VAL A 704 -15.00 -4.65 -2.94
N ARG A 705 -15.44 -5.66 -3.72
CA ARG A 705 -14.56 -6.50 -4.57
C ARG A 705 -13.71 -5.68 -5.55
N LYS A 706 -14.28 -4.66 -6.23
CA LYS A 706 -13.57 -3.74 -7.15
C LYS A 706 -12.29 -3.17 -6.53
N ASN A 707 -12.40 -2.75 -5.27
CA ASN A 707 -11.33 -2.08 -4.53
C ASN A 707 -10.48 -3.04 -3.67
N TRP A 708 -10.88 -4.30 -3.53
CA TRP A 708 -10.15 -5.35 -2.81
C TRP A 708 -9.37 -6.32 -3.71
N TYR A 709 -9.58 -6.27 -5.03
CA TYR A 709 -8.93 -7.12 -6.03
C TYR A 709 -7.38 -7.17 -5.90
N GLY A 710 -6.77 -8.24 -6.40
CA GLY A 710 -5.31 -8.48 -6.30
C GLY A 710 -4.75 -8.80 -4.92
N PHE A 711 -5.58 -8.86 -3.85
CA PHE A 711 -5.13 -9.03 -2.46
C PHE A 711 -4.19 -10.23 -2.22
N ASP A 712 -4.45 -11.40 -2.83
CA ASP A 712 -3.64 -12.60 -2.60
C ASP A 712 -2.26 -12.53 -3.31
N GLU A 713 -2.18 -11.84 -4.44
CA GLU A 713 -0.92 -11.57 -5.14
C GLU A 713 -0.08 -10.55 -4.37
N LEU A 714 -0.70 -9.45 -3.92
CA LEU A 714 -0.08 -8.47 -3.04
C LEU A 714 0.42 -9.11 -1.75
N SER A 715 -0.39 -9.97 -1.11
CA SER A 715 0.01 -10.71 0.08
C SER A 715 1.26 -11.56 -0.16
N SER A 716 1.37 -12.17 -1.33
CA SER A 716 2.55 -12.95 -1.75
C SER A 716 3.78 -12.04 -1.95
N LYS A 717 3.60 -10.85 -2.54
CA LYS A 717 4.67 -9.83 -2.70
C LYS A 717 5.17 -9.33 -1.35
N ILE A 718 4.29 -9.01 -0.41
CA ILE A 718 4.61 -8.57 0.96
C ILE A 718 5.44 -9.65 1.69
N LEU A 719 4.99 -10.91 1.67
CA LEU A 719 5.72 -12.01 2.33
C LEU A 719 7.11 -12.24 1.71
N ASN A 720 7.22 -12.14 0.38
CA ASN A 720 8.51 -12.24 -0.32
C ASN A 720 9.48 -11.11 0.05
N GLN A 721 8.99 -9.87 0.15
CA GLN A 721 9.83 -8.72 0.50
C GLN A 721 10.28 -8.76 1.98
N LEU A 722 9.38 -9.20 2.89
CA LEU A 722 9.73 -9.46 4.30
C LEU A 722 10.78 -10.59 4.44
N ASP A 723 10.71 -11.62 3.61
CA ASP A 723 11.70 -12.71 3.55
C ASP A 723 13.07 -12.22 3.00
N LYS A 724 13.09 -11.44 1.91
CA LYS A 724 14.32 -10.79 1.41
C LYS A 724 14.98 -9.92 2.50
N ILE A 725 14.21 -9.04 3.14
CA ILE A 725 14.71 -8.14 4.20
C ILE A 725 15.25 -8.94 5.39
N GLN A 726 14.54 -9.98 5.84
CA GLN A 726 15.04 -10.82 6.94
C GLN A 726 16.33 -11.55 6.57
N LYS A 727 16.44 -12.12 5.36
CA LYS A 727 17.66 -12.80 4.90
C LYS A 727 18.87 -11.87 4.83
N TRP A 728 18.66 -10.61 4.44
CA TRP A 728 19.71 -9.60 4.46
C TRP A 728 20.18 -9.30 5.90
N ILE A 729 19.26 -9.10 6.85
CA ILE A 729 19.58 -8.89 8.29
C ILE A 729 20.30 -10.12 8.89
N ASP A 730 19.79 -11.32 8.63
CA ASP A 730 20.35 -12.59 9.11
C ASP A 730 21.76 -12.83 8.51
N GLY A 731 22.08 -12.22 7.37
CA GLY A 731 23.41 -12.21 6.74
C GLY A 731 24.37 -11.10 7.19
N LEU A 732 23.97 -10.17 8.08
CA LEU A 732 24.85 -9.11 8.58
C LEU A 732 25.90 -9.64 9.56
N VAL A 733 27.17 -9.32 9.31
CA VAL A 733 28.29 -9.59 10.21
C VAL A 733 28.48 -8.40 11.16
N LYS A 734 28.66 -8.65 12.47
CA LYS A 734 28.98 -7.57 13.41
C LYS A 734 30.36 -7.00 13.11
N SER A 735 30.43 -5.69 12.86
CA SER A 735 31.67 -4.94 12.65
C SER A 735 31.53 -3.50 13.13
N GLU A 736 32.65 -2.91 13.53
CA GLU A 736 32.80 -1.48 13.84
C GLU A 736 33.64 -0.76 12.76
N GLU A 737 34.11 -1.46 11.72
CA GLU A 737 34.98 -0.92 10.67
C GLU A 737 34.17 -0.36 9.49
N LEU A 738 34.44 0.90 9.11
CA LEU A 738 33.71 1.62 8.06
C LEU A 738 33.68 0.84 6.73
N ASP A 739 34.82 0.33 6.29
CA ASP A 739 34.97 -0.36 5.00
C ASP A 739 34.09 -1.63 4.90
N SER A 740 33.84 -2.29 6.03
CA SER A 740 33.01 -3.50 6.08
C SER A 740 31.53 -3.27 5.75
N TYR A 741 31.03 -2.05 6.01
CA TYR A 741 29.63 -1.69 5.78
C TYR A 741 29.30 -1.58 4.29
N GLY A 742 30.27 -1.28 3.41
CA GLY A 742 30.05 -1.18 1.97
C GLY A 742 29.44 -2.46 1.39
N SER A 743 30.10 -3.59 1.64
CA SER A 743 29.66 -4.92 1.20
C SER A 743 28.36 -5.42 1.86
N ALA A 744 27.90 -4.76 2.93
CA ALA A 744 26.62 -5.03 3.58
C ALA A 744 25.49 -4.23 2.91
N LEU A 745 25.76 -2.98 2.52
CA LEU A 745 24.81 -2.12 1.80
C LEU A 745 24.63 -2.54 0.33
N GLU A 746 25.69 -2.98 -0.34
CA GLU A 746 25.61 -3.52 -1.71
C GLU A 746 24.63 -4.71 -1.80
N LYS A 747 24.60 -5.57 -0.77
CA LYS A 747 23.67 -6.71 -0.64
C LYS A 747 22.22 -6.32 -0.34
N LEU A 748 21.92 -5.04 -0.10
CA LEU A 748 20.56 -4.52 0.05
C LEU A 748 19.93 -4.18 -1.31
N SER A 749 20.72 -4.11 -2.39
CA SER A 749 20.21 -3.85 -3.74
C SER A 749 19.35 -5.00 -4.27
N GLY A 750 18.42 -4.71 -5.19
CA GLY A 750 17.53 -5.70 -5.79
C GLY A 750 16.41 -6.20 -4.87
N LEU A 751 16.08 -5.46 -3.80
CA LEU A 751 14.87 -5.70 -3.01
C LEU A 751 13.61 -5.61 -3.88
N GLY A 752 13.55 -4.65 -4.80
CA GLY A 752 12.37 -4.35 -5.61
C GLY A 752 11.24 -3.70 -4.81
N ASP A 753 10.24 -3.20 -5.54
CA ASP A 753 9.17 -2.36 -4.99
C ASP A 753 7.88 -3.15 -4.73
N VAL A 754 7.12 -2.73 -3.72
CA VAL A 754 5.76 -3.22 -3.44
C VAL A 754 4.87 -2.05 -3.05
N ASP A 755 3.88 -1.73 -3.89
CA ASP A 755 2.76 -0.88 -3.48
C ASP A 755 1.74 -1.72 -2.69
N LEU A 756 1.27 -1.18 -1.57
CA LEU A 756 0.21 -1.77 -0.74
C LEU A 756 -1.19 -1.35 -1.20
N GLU A 757 -1.30 -0.27 -1.98
CA GLU A 757 -2.54 0.30 -2.52
C GLU A 757 -3.54 0.66 -1.41
N MET A 758 -3.03 1.11 -0.25
CA MET A 758 -3.81 1.26 0.98
C MET A 758 -5.05 2.15 0.80
N ASN A 759 -4.99 3.19 -0.05
CA ASN A 759 -6.10 4.12 -0.27
C ASN A 759 -7.34 3.38 -0.82
N ARG A 760 -7.19 2.56 -1.89
CA ARG A 760 -8.32 1.78 -2.43
C ARG A 760 -8.78 0.70 -1.44
N ARG A 761 -7.84 0.08 -0.73
CA ARG A 761 -8.13 -1.01 0.22
C ARG A 761 -8.87 -0.52 1.46
N LEU A 762 -8.54 0.67 1.98
CA LEU A 762 -9.28 1.33 3.05
C LEU A 762 -10.65 1.80 2.57
N ALA A 763 -10.77 2.35 1.36
CA ALA A 763 -12.06 2.71 0.76
C ALA A 763 -13.00 1.48 0.60
N ALA A 764 -12.46 0.32 0.21
CA ALA A 764 -13.20 -0.94 0.16
C ALA A 764 -13.78 -1.33 1.53
N ILE A 765 -12.98 -1.21 2.59
CA ILE A 765 -13.39 -1.53 3.96
C ILE A 765 -14.40 -0.51 4.49
N ASP A 766 -14.28 0.76 4.12
CA ASP A 766 -15.20 1.82 4.55
C ASP A 766 -16.57 1.66 3.90
N PHE A 767 -16.61 1.31 2.61
CA PHE A 767 -17.85 0.92 1.95
C PHE A 767 -18.44 -0.36 2.56
N LEU A 768 -17.62 -1.39 2.83
CA LEU A 768 -18.04 -2.61 3.53
C LEU A 768 -18.65 -2.31 4.91
N GLN A 769 -18.06 -1.40 5.69
CA GLN A 769 -18.60 -0.98 6.99
C GLN A 769 -19.97 -0.32 6.87
N GLN A 770 -20.21 0.50 5.82
CA GLN A 770 -21.54 1.06 5.55
C GLN A 770 -22.57 -0.05 5.25
N GLN A 771 -22.21 -1.08 4.46
CA GLN A 771 -23.12 -2.19 4.17
C GLN A 771 -23.36 -3.09 5.41
N ILE A 772 -22.34 -3.32 6.25
CA ILE A 772 -22.48 -4.04 7.54
C ILE A 772 -23.51 -3.35 8.44
N ILE A 773 -23.51 -2.01 8.48
CA ILE A 773 -24.49 -1.21 9.21
C ILE A 773 -25.88 -1.32 8.55
N ARG A 774 -25.97 -1.10 7.23
CA ARG A 774 -27.21 -1.15 6.44
C ARG A 774 -27.97 -2.48 6.59
N PHE A 775 -27.24 -3.60 6.64
CA PHE A 775 -27.79 -4.95 6.75
C PHE A 775 -27.66 -5.55 8.16
N ASN A 776 -27.27 -4.76 9.17
CA ASN A 776 -27.14 -5.14 10.58
C ASN A 776 -26.33 -6.44 10.82
N LEU A 777 -25.25 -6.65 10.06
CA LEU A 777 -24.53 -7.94 10.00
C LEU A 777 -23.65 -8.23 11.23
N GLN A 778 -23.45 -7.27 12.14
CA GLN A 778 -22.59 -7.32 13.33
C GLN A 778 -21.22 -7.99 13.09
N ARG A 779 -20.26 -7.21 12.55
CA ARG A 779 -18.89 -7.66 12.22
C ARG A 779 -17.81 -6.75 12.82
N PRO A 780 -17.66 -6.69 14.17
CA PRO A 780 -16.65 -5.87 14.85
C PRO A 780 -15.21 -6.20 14.44
N GLU A 781 -14.95 -7.41 13.94
CA GLU A 781 -13.68 -7.83 13.36
C GLU A 781 -13.25 -6.99 12.16
N ILE A 782 -14.18 -6.46 11.36
CA ILE A 782 -13.88 -5.57 10.21
C ILE A 782 -13.49 -4.17 10.69
N VAL A 783 -14.07 -3.69 11.79
CA VAL A 783 -13.67 -2.41 12.43
C VAL A 783 -12.24 -2.54 12.97
N LYS A 784 -11.99 -3.59 13.76
CA LYS A 784 -10.65 -3.91 14.28
C LYS A 784 -9.64 -4.16 13.14
N PHE A 785 -10.07 -4.78 12.04
CA PHE A 785 -9.20 -5.00 10.88
C PHE A 785 -8.72 -3.67 10.29
N LYS A 786 -9.64 -2.74 10.00
CA LYS A 786 -9.32 -1.37 9.57
C LYS A 786 -8.33 -0.71 10.53
N GLU A 787 -8.68 -0.61 11.82
CA GLU A 787 -7.87 0.03 12.86
C GLU A 787 -6.43 -0.50 12.92
N THR A 788 -6.24 -1.81 12.71
CA THR A 788 -4.92 -2.45 12.77
C THR A 788 -4.08 -2.21 11.51
N ILE A 789 -4.71 -2.04 10.33
CA ILE A 789 -3.99 -1.86 9.06
C ILE A 789 -3.84 -0.40 8.64
N SER A 790 -4.65 0.55 9.15
CA SER A 790 -4.53 1.98 8.83
C SER A 790 -3.10 2.55 8.96
N PRO A 791 -2.26 2.16 9.94
CA PRO A 791 -0.87 2.65 10.00
C PRO A 791 0.00 2.32 8.78
N LEU A 792 -0.38 1.31 7.98
CA LEU A 792 0.31 0.93 6.75
C LEU A 792 0.17 1.95 5.61
N GLU A 793 -0.82 2.86 5.67
CA GLU A 793 -0.99 3.97 4.72
C GLU A 793 0.27 4.86 4.65
N SER A 794 1.04 4.93 5.75
CA SER A 794 2.31 5.66 5.84
C SER A 794 3.55 4.88 5.39
N LEU A 795 3.40 3.59 5.10
CA LEU A 795 4.51 2.68 4.81
C LEU A 795 4.79 2.62 3.30
N ASN A 796 6.00 3.02 2.92
CA ASN A 796 6.49 2.93 1.56
C ASN A 796 7.55 1.82 1.50
N LEU A 797 7.37 0.89 0.56
CA LEU A 797 8.23 -0.27 0.33
C LEU A 797 8.84 -0.25 -1.09
N GLU A 798 9.06 0.93 -1.66
CA GLU A 798 9.92 1.10 -2.82
C GLU A 798 11.39 1.10 -2.37
N PHE A 799 12.23 0.35 -3.08
CA PHE A 799 13.67 0.24 -2.86
C PHE A 799 14.48 0.38 -4.16
N SER A 800 13.92 0.12 -5.35
CA SER A 800 14.68 0.10 -6.61
C SER A 800 15.36 1.45 -6.91
N LYS A 801 14.77 2.57 -6.45
CA LYS A 801 15.35 3.92 -6.60
C LYS A 801 16.72 4.10 -5.91
N PHE A 802 17.15 3.18 -5.06
CA PHE A 802 18.44 3.22 -4.36
C PHE A 802 19.51 2.30 -4.96
N ASP A 803 19.15 1.36 -5.84
CA ASP A 803 20.04 0.27 -6.28
C ASP A 803 21.36 0.79 -6.90
N ALA A 804 21.30 1.87 -7.68
CA ALA A 804 22.47 2.52 -8.25
C ALA A 804 23.45 3.08 -7.21
N SER A 805 22.94 3.61 -6.08
CA SER A 805 23.78 4.10 -4.99
C SER A 805 24.28 2.95 -4.12
N LEU A 806 23.39 2.03 -3.73
CA LEU A 806 23.71 0.86 -2.90
C LEU A 806 24.84 0.01 -3.54
N SER A 807 24.78 -0.22 -4.85
CA SER A 807 25.76 -1.02 -5.61
C SER A 807 27.18 -0.41 -5.70
N THR A 808 27.40 0.80 -5.18
CA THR A 808 28.71 1.49 -5.18
C THR A 808 29.26 1.75 -3.77
N MET A 809 28.64 1.20 -2.72
CA MET A 809 28.92 1.66 -1.36
C MET A 809 30.32 1.30 -0.84
N SER A 810 30.93 0.18 -1.25
CA SER A 810 32.31 -0.14 -0.88
C SER A 810 33.31 0.89 -1.43
N SER A 811 33.14 1.34 -2.68
CA SER A 811 34.00 2.38 -3.26
C SER A 811 33.73 3.76 -2.65
N THR A 812 32.46 4.06 -2.33
CA THR A 812 32.05 5.29 -1.63
C THR A 812 32.73 5.41 -0.26
N LEU A 813 32.67 4.37 0.57
CA LEU A 813 33.23 4.42 1.94
C LEU A 813 34.76 4.42 1.93
N THR A 814 35.39 3.67 1.01
CA THR A 814 36.84 3.72 0.80
C THR A 814 37.29 5.12 0.35
N GLY A 815 36.56 5.75 -0.59
CA GLY A 815 36.87 7.11 -1.06
C GLY A 815 36.75 8.17 0.03
N LEU A 816 35.68 8.09 0.84
CA LEU A 816 35.42 8.97 1.98
C LEU A 816 36.56 8.92 3.02
N LYS A 817 36.98 7.71 3.41
CA LYS A 817 38.06 7.49 4.40
C LYS A 817 39.36 8.20 4.00
N ASN A 818 39.73 8.10 2.73
CA ASN A 818 40.92 8.77 2.15
C ASN A 818 40.85 10.31 2.18
N VAL A 819 39.66 10.92 2.31
CA VAL A 819 39.49 12.37 2.45
C VAL A 819 39.59 12.79 3.93
N GLY A 820 39.10 11.98 4.87
CA GLY A 820 39.26 12.23 6.31
C GLY A 820 40.73 12.23 6.75
N GLU A 821 41.52 11.28 6.25
CA GLU A 821 42.95 11.14 6.57
C GLU A 821 43.86 12.28 6.03
N LYS A 822 43.34 13.20 5.20
CA LYS A 822 44.13 14.25 4.52
C LYS A 822 43.42 15.60 4.48
N PRO A 823 43.60 16.49 5.48
CA PRO A 823 43.28 17.90 5.32
C PRO A 823 44.09 18.48 4.15
N VAL A 824 43.41 18.87 3.08
CA VAL A 824 44.05 19.36 1.86
C VAL A 824 44.63 20.74 2.14
N LYS A 825 45.96 20.84 2.21
CA LYS A 825 46.68 22.12 2.33
C LYS A 825 46.43 22.99 1.09
N SER A 826 45.37 23.79 1.13
CA SER A 826 44.94 24.70 0.07
C SER A 826 45.81 25.96 0.00
N THR A 827 47.11 25.77 -0.23
CA THR A 827 48.01 26.81 -0.71
C THR A 827 48.15 26.72 -2.23
N THR A 828 48.15 27.88 -2.90
CA THR A 828 48.28 28.03 -4.38
C THR A 828 47.18 27.38 -5.24
N MET A 829 45.95 27.93 -5.17
CA MET A 829 45.10 28.13 -6.37
C MET A 829 44.33 29.47 -6.25
N ALA A 830 45.07 30.58 -6.28
CA ALA A 830 44.51 31.95 -6.23
C ALA A 830 45.21 32.93 -7.19
N ALA A 831 45.89 32.41 -8.22
CA ALA A 831 46.44 33.16 -9.36
C ALA A 831 46.69 32.15 -10.50
N GLY A 832 45.93 32.21 -11.61
CA GLY A 832 46.14 31.26 -12.72
C GLY A 832 44.97 30.98 -13.68
N LEU A 833 43.77 31.54 -13.49
CA LEU A 833 42.64 31.40 -14.43
C LEU A 833 41.94 32.74 -14.74
N ILE A 834 42.73 33.71 -15.24
CA ILE A 834 42.22 34.80 -16.07
C ILE A 834 43.13 34.87 -17.31
N GLY A 835 42.56 34.59 -18.48
CA GLY A 835 43.25 34.73 -19.76
C GLY A 835 43.69 33.42 -20.44
N GLU A 836 42.78 32.78 -21.16
CA GLU A 836 43.08 32.30 -22.52
C GLU A 836 41.80 32.11 -23.35
N GLU A 837 41.44 33.14 -24.14
CA GLU A 837 40.40 33.01 -25.18
C GLU A 837 40.94 32.17 -26.35
N LYS A 838 40.69 30.86 -26.35
CA LYS A 838 41.00 30.01 -27.51
C LYS A 838 39.99 30.22 -28.64
N LYS A 839 40.34 31.15 -29.54
CA LYS A 839 39.67 31.43 -30.81
C LYS A 839 39.30 30.15 -31.57
N LEU A 840 38.03 30.04 -31.96
CA LEU A 840 37.57 29.02 -32.89
C LEU A 840 37.86 29.45 -34.34
N THR A 841 38.98 29.02 -34.91
CA THR A 841 39.22 29.12 -36.36
C THR A 841 38.91 27.80 -37.03
N ALA A 842 37.82 27.76 -37.79
CA ALA A 842 37.50 26.63 -38.65
C ALA A 842 38.56 26.44 -39.74
N ARG A 843 38.85 25.19 -40.11
CA ARG A 843 39.49 24.87 -41.38
C ARG A 843 38.81 23.69 -42.04
N LYS A 844 38.53 23.87 -43.32
CA LYS A 844 37.84 22.96 -44.23
C LYS A 844 38.83 22.03 -44.92
N ASP A 845 38.37 20.83 -45.24
CA ASP A 845 38.82 19.95 -46.34
C ASP A 845 40.32 19.47 -46.26
N THR A 846 40.77 18.36 -46.84
CA THR A 846 40.17 17.40 -47.81
C THR A 846 40.89 16.03 -47.74
N VAL A 847 40.21 14.94 -48.13
CA VAL A 847 40.74 13.73 -48.82
C VAL A 847 42.04 13.08 -48.27
N LYS A 848 41.91 11.85 -47.74
CA LYS A 848 41.98 10.65 -48.60
C LYS A 848 41.24 9.45 -48.00
#